data_AF-S8DZ25-F1
#
_entry.id   AF-S8DZ25-F1
#
_cell.length_a   1.000
_cell.length_b   1.000
_cell.length_c   1.000
_cell.angle_alpha   90.00
_cell.angle_beta   90.00
_cell.angle_gamma   90.00
#
_symmetry.space_group_name_H-M   'P 1'
#
loop_
_entity.id
_entity.type
_entity.pdbx_description
1 polymer ?
#
loop_
_entity_poly.entity_id
_entity_poly.type
_entity_poly.pdbx_seq_one_letter_code
_entity_poly.pdbx_strand_id
1 'polypeptide(L)'
;MLSRSYTNLLDLASGNFPVMGRDKERKRFPRVNTVPGNIGELDDEQTSSFASDNPSSVAGDRIIIVSNLLPLKVKRRPDNKSWSFSWNEDSLLLRVKDGFPEDMDVLYVGSLPVDVDPVEQDDVSNYLLEKFKCVPAFLPPSLMSKYYHGFCKKHLWPLFHYMMPFSPDHGGSFDRSLWEAYVSANKFFSQKVIEVLNPEDDFVWIHDYHLMVLPTFLRRHFVRLRMGFFLHSPFPSSEIYRSLPVREEILKAILNSDLIGFHTFDYARHFLSCCCRLLGLEYQLKRGYLGLDYYGRTVGIKIMPVGIHMGHIEGVIRQADKELILEELRRQFEGKTVLLGVDDMDIFKGINLKLLAMEEMLKRHPNWQGKAVLVQIANPSRGKGINSEEIQAEIEESCERINGKFRDPGYEPVVFIHRSLSTAERMAYYSVAECVVVTAVRDGMNLTPYEYIVCRQAPSGGAAGDSSRPKKSMLVVSEFVGCSPSLSGAIRINPWNVEATAEALNDAISLPESEKEVRHEKHYRYVSTHDVAYWSRSFLQDMERSCADHFRKRCWGIGLGFGFRVVALDPNFRKLSVDDAVAAYSRAKSRAVLLDYDGTLMPQNSIIRTPSPQVISLLNRLCSNPKNVVFMVSGRGRDSLSSWFAPCKKLGLAAEHGYFLRWPNEEEWETNGPSSEFGWMDTVEPIMKLYAEATDGSGIERKESALVWHYNDADPVFGYSQAKEMLEHLESVLANEPVAVKSGQSIVEVKPQATSTFYYYV
;
A
#
# COMPACT_ATOMS: atom_id res chain seq x y z
N MET A 1 -20.83 32.57 3.91
CA MET A 1 -21.55 31.80 4.94
C MET A 1 -20.55 30.88 5.62
N LEU A 2 -20.30 31.14 6.91
CA LEU A 2 -19.40 30.41 7.78
C LEU A 2 -20.19 29.29 8.47
N SER A 3 -19.70 28.06 8.40
CA SER A 3 -19.94 27.03 9.41
C SER A 3 -18.79 26.02 9.36
N ARG A 4 -17.74 26.29 10.16
CA ARG A 4 -16.76 25.28 10.57
C ARG A 4 -17.23 24.77 11.92
N SER A 5 -17.78 23.56 11.99
CA SER A 5 -17.96 22.87 13.26
C SER A 5 -16.60 22.34 13.73
N TYR A 6 -15.87 23.17 14.47
CA TYR A 6 -14.80 22.72 15.34
C TYR A 6 -15.44 22.07 16.56
N THR A 7 -15.49 20.74 16.57
CA THR A 7 -15.75 19.97 17.79
C THR A 7 -14.68 18.88 17.91
N ASN A 8 -13.81 19.08 18.90
CA ASN A 8 -12.87 18.17 19.57
C ASN A 8 -11.83 17.39 18.74
N LEU A 9 -10.82 18.12 18.26
CA LEU A 9 -9.48 17.57 17.93
C LEU A 9 -8.63 17.24 19.18
N LEU A 10 -9.04 17.69 20.37
CA LEU A 10 -8.34 17.46 21.66
C LEU A 10 -8.60 16.07 22.27
N ASP A 11 -9.74 15.44 21.96
CA ASP A 11 -10.08 14.09 22.48
C ASP A 11 -9.32 12.97 21.74
N LEU A 12 -8.93 13.19 20.48
CA LEU A 12 -8.01 12.31 19.74
C LEU A 12 -6.53 12.53 20.14
N ALA A 13 -6.20 13.67 20.74
CA ALA A 13 -4.84 14.06 21.06
C ALA A 13 -4.37 13.59 22.45
N SER A 14 -5.29 13.28 23.37
CA SER A 14 -4.95 13.05 24.79
C SER A 14 -4.91 11.58 25.21
N GLY A 15 -5.33 10.62 24.38
CA GLY A 15 -5.13 9.19 24.63
C GLY A 15 -5.74 8.65 25.94
N ASN A 16 -6.58 9.43 26.63
CA ASN A 16 -7.25 9.07 27.87
C ASN A 16 -8.72 8.72 27.55
N PHE A 17 -9.02 7.43 27.39
CA PHE A 17 -10.40 6.97 27.48
C PHE A 17 -10.76 6.73 28.95
N PRO A 18 -11.91 7.24 29.45
CA PRO A 18 -12.36 6.94 30.79
C PRO A 18 -12.74 5.47 30.89
N VAL A 19 -11.98 4.72 31.69
CA VAL A 19 -12.36 3.39 32.17
C VAL A 19 -13.58 3.55 33.08
N MET A 20 -14.76 3.14 32.61
CA MET A 20 -15.88 2.85 33.51
C MET A 20 -15.62 1.53 34.22
N GLY A 21 -15.71 1.55 35.56
CA GLY A 21 -15.71 0.37 36.43
C GLY A 21 -14.41 0.09 37.15
N ARG A 22 -14.09 0.87 38.19
CA ARG A 22 -13.13 0.46 39.24
C ARG A 22 -13.92 -0.23 40.35
N ASP A 23 -13.70 -1.52 40.53
CA ASP A 23 -13.68 -2.12 41.86
C ASP A 23 -12.22 -2.36 42.27
N LYS A 24 -11.92 -1.91 43.49
CA LYS A 24 -10.58 -1.88 44.07
C LYS A 24 -10.25 -3.25 44.68
N GLU A 25 -9.27 -3.96 44.15
CA GLU A 25 -8.33 -4.74 44.97
C GLU A 25 -6.93 -4.71 44.35
N ARG A 26 -6.00 -4.02 45.02
CA ARG A 26 -4.58 -4.01 44.68
C ARG A 26 -3.91 -5.21 45.34
N LYS A 27 -3.38 -6.16 44.57
CA LYS A 27 -2.29 -7.04 45.01
C LYS A 27 -1.05 -6.78 44.15
N ARG A 28 0.02 -6.36 44.82
CA ARG A 28 1.36 -6.09 44.27
C ARG A 28 2.00 -7.40 43.82
N PHE A 29 2.56 -7.44 42.62
CA PHE A 29 3.62 -8.38 42.24
C PHE A 29 5.00 -7.73 42.40
N PRO A 30 6.05 -8.52 42.72
CA PRO A 30 7.35 -8.00 43.12
C PRO A 30 8.20 -7.63 41.89
N ARG A 31 8.80 -6.44 41.93
CA ARG A 31 9.93 -6.07 41.09
C ARG A 31 11.19 -6.70 41.68
N VAL A 32 11.97 -7.39 40.87
CA VAL A 32 13.37 -7.72 41.22
C VAL A 32 14.19 -6.45 41.03
N ASN A 33 14.76 -5.99 42.14
CA ASN A 33 15.62 -4.81 42.23
C ASN A 33 16.99 -5.06 41.62
N THR A 34 17.50 -4.10 40.86
CA THR A 34 18.87 -3.58 41.04
C THR A 34 18.77 -2.05 41.08
N VAL A 35 19.35 -1.45 42.13
CA VAL A 35 19.26 -0.05 42.60
C VAL A 35 20.63 0.25 43.26
N PRO A 36 21.12 1.50 43.52
CA PRO A 36 20.71 2.87 43.12
C PRO A 36 21.83 3.76 42.52
N GLY A 37 21.44 4.94 42.02
CA GLY A 37 22.28 6.16 41.99
C GLY A 37 21.48 7.42 41.63
N ASN A 38 21.40 8.38 42.56
CA ASN A 38 20.56 9.60 42.52
C ASN A 38 21.10 10.74 41.62
N ILE A 39 20.16 11.43 40.97
CA ILE A 39 20.04 12.87 40.58
C ILE A 39 21.30 13.76 40.54
N GLY A 40 21.49 14.44 39.39
CA GLY A 40 22.18 15.73 39.29
C GLY A 40 22.21 16.27 37.85
N GLU A 41 21.61 17.44 37.63
CA GLU A 41 21.85 18.29 36.45
C GLU A 41 23.31 18.78 36.43
N LEU A 42 23.94 18.84 35.25
CA LEU A 42 24.81 19.93 34.72
C LEU A 42 25.81 19.43 33.64
N ASP A 43 25.92 20.29 32.62
CA ASP A 43 26.89 20.52 31.53
C ASP A 43 28.16 19.65 31.29
N ASP A 44 28.40 19.55 29.98
CA ASP A 44 29.65 19.64 29.19
C ASP A 44 30.76 18.56 29.17
N GLU A 45 31.09 18.25 27.91
CA GLU A 45 32.36 17.88 27.27
C GLU A 45 33.20 16.65 27.68
N GLN A 46 33.40 15.82 26.65
CA GLN A 46 34.61 15.09 26.26
C GLN A 46 35.07 13.81 27.00
N THR A 47 35.30 12.78 26.17
CA THR A 47 36.05 11.52 26.40
C THR A 47 35.34 10.48 27.28
N SER A 48 35.37 9.18 27.06
CA SER A 48 36.17 8.28 26.22
C SER A 48 35.37 6.97 26.05
N SER A 49 35.60 6.28 24.93
CA SER A 49 35.05 4.97 24.62
C SER A 49 35.42 3.93 25.67
N PHE A 50 34.43 3.33 26.31
CA PHE A 50 34.56 2.01 26.94
C PHE A 50 33.54 1.07 26.31
N ALA A 51 34.02 0.29 25.34
CA ALA A 51 33.33 -0.89 24.87
C ALA A 51 33.30 -1.90 26.01
N SER A 52 32.11 -2.29 26.47
CA SER A 52 31.96 -3.48 27.30
C SER A 52 31.98 -4.70 26.38
N ASP A 53 33.11 -5.40 26.37
CA ASP A 53 33.25 -6.72 25.76
C ASP A 53 32.43 -7.74 26.56
N ASN A 54 31.18 -7.94 26.14
CA ASN A 54 30.46 -9.19 26.34
C ASN A 54 30.01 -9.64 24.95
N PRO A 55 30.52 -10.76 24.41
CA PRO A 55 30.06 -11.26 23.13
C PRO A 55 28.65 -11.82 23.32
N SER A 56 27.62 -11.00 23.10
CA SER A 56 26.28 -11.49 22.88
C SER A 56 26.33 -12.41 21.65
N SER A 57 25.85 -13.63 21.83
CA SER A 57 25.63 -14.63 20.78
C SER A 57 25.24 -13.98 19.45
N VAL A 58 26.07 -14.24 18.42
CA VAL A 58 25.88 -13.97 16.99
C VAL A 58 24.46 -13.43 16.68
N ALA A 59 24.31 -12.10 16.62
CA ALA A 59 23.03 -11.47 16.35
C ALA A 59 22.70 -11.63 14.85
N GLY A 60 21.94 -12.68 14.51
CA GLY A 60 21.29 -12.78 13.22
C GLY A 60 20.22 -11.70 13.09
N ASP A 61 20.04 -11.16 11.88
CA ASP A 61 18.92 -10.27 11.58
C ASP A 61 17.59 -10.97 11.91
N ARG A 62 16.59 -10.23 12.38
CA ARG A 62 15.29 -10.78 12.77
C ARG A 62 14.15 -10.04 12.08
N ILE A 63 13.11 -10.79 11.70
CA ILE A 63 11.93 -10.23 11.06
C ILE A 63 10.65 -10.57 11.82
N ILE A 64 9.81 -9.56 12.02
CA ILE A 64 8.51 -9.66 12.66
C ILE A 64 7.43 -9.53 11.58
N ILE A 65 6.74 -10.63 11.32
CA ILE A 65 5.60 -10.69 10.40
C ILE A 65 4.33 -10.32 11.18
N VAL A 66 3.65 -9.26 10.75
CA VAL A 66 2.44 -8.76 11.43
C VAL A 66 1.23 -8.89 10.51
N SER A 67 0.23 -9.65 10.95
CA SER A 67 -1.00 -9.90 10.20
C SER A 67 -2.22 -9.91 11.09
N ASN A 68 -3.42 -9.79 10.50
CA ASN A 68 -4.65 -9.83 11.28
C ASN A 68 -4.78 -11.13 12.11
N LEU A 69 -4.50 -12.28 11.50
CA LEU A 69 -4.53 -13.58 12.15
C LEU A 69 -3.13 -14.19 12.21
N LEU A 70 -2.82 -14.87 13.32
CA LEU A 70 -1.66 -15.74 13.41
C LEU A 70 -1.81 -16.95 12.48
N PRO A 71 -0.70 -17.49 11.93
CA PRO A 71 -0.73 -18.68 11.08
C PRO A 71 -0.91 -19.98 11.89
N LEU A 72 -1.88 -20.00 12.80
CA LEU A 72 -2.15 -21.12 13.71
C LEU A 72 -3.59 -21.64 13.56
N LYS A 73 -3.74 -22.96 13.72
CA LYS A 73 -5.01 -23.62 13.99
C LYS A 73 -5.16 -23.73 15.51
N VAL A 74 -6.28 -23.24 16.03
CA VAL A 74 -6.56 -23.19 17.46
C VAL A 74 -7.86 -23.94 17.74
N LYS A 75 -7.84 -24.84 18.73
CA LYS A 75 -9.04 -25.54 19.20
C LYS A 75 -9.04 -25.61 20.72
N ARG A 76 -10.19 -25.34 21.35
CA ARG A 76 -10.41 -25.69 22.76
C ARG A 76 -10.49 -27.21 22.86
N ARG A 77 -9.75 -27.81 23.80
CA ARG A 77 -9.83 -29.27 24.00
C ARG A 77 -11.19 -29.64 24.61
N PRO A 78 -11.68 -30.88 24.39
CA PRO A 78 -12.95 -31.35 24.95
C PRO A 78 -13.02 -31.30 26.49
N ASP A 79 -11.87 -31.30 27.16
CA ASP A 79 -11.76 -31.13 28.62
C ASP A 79 -12.16 -29.74 29.12
N ASN A 80 -12.36 -28.79 28.19
CA ASN A 80 -12.65 -27.38 28.39
C ASN A 80 -11.63 -26.62 29.28
N LYS A 81 -10.49 -27.25 29.57
CA LYS A 81 -9.45 -26.76 30.49
C LYS A 81 -8.15 -26.42 29.77
N SER A 82 -7.97 -26.85 28.52
CA SER A 82 -6.73 -26.61 27.78
C SER A 82 -6.96 -26.28 26.31
N TRP A 83 -5.96 -25.63 25.71
CA TRP A 83 -5.95 -25.27 24.30
C TRP A 83 -5.05 -26.23 23.51
N SER A 84 -5.42 -26.47 22.25
CA SER A 84 -4.60 -27.18 21.27
C SER A 84 -4.21 -26.21 20.16
N PHE A 85 -2.90 -26.09 19.94
CA PHE A 85 -2.30 -25.24 18.92
C PHE A 85 -1.51 -26.09 17.93
N SER A 86 -1.67 -25.79 16.65
CA SER A 86 -0.81 -26.32 15.59
C SER A 86 -0.63 -25.29 14.49
N TRP A 87 0.42 -25.44 13.69
CA TRP A 87 0.62 -24.57 12.52
C TRP A 87 -0.52 -24.73 11.52
N ASN A 88 -0.95 -23.60 10.95
CA ASN A 88 -1.81 -23.62 9.78
C ASN A 88 -0.93 -23.77 8.53
N GLU A 89 -0.68 -25.01 8.13
CA GLU A 89 0.15 -25.34 6.97
C GLU A 89 -0.35 -24.74 5.65
N ASP A 90 -1.65 -24.41 5.55
CA ASP A 90 -2.26 -23.72 4.39
C ASP A 90 -2.03 -22.20 4.41
N SER A 91 -1.48 -21.64 5.50
CA SER A 91 -1.24 -20.20 5.62
C SER A 91 -0.07 -19.75 4.76
N LEU A 92 -0.33 -18.85 3.82
CA LEU A 92 0.70 -18.18 3.03
C LEU A 92 1.77 -17.53 3.94
N LEU A 93 1.33 -16.88 5.02
CA LEU A 93 2.22 -16.14 5.92
C LEU A 93 3.16 -17.05 6.70
N LEU A 94 2.81 -18.32 6.92
CA LEU A 94 3.74 -19.28 7.51
C LEU A 94 4.93 -19.58 6.60
N ARG A 95 4.69 -19.55 5.28
CA ARG A 95 5.66 -19.97 4.25
C ARG A 95 6.64 -18.89 3.84
N VAL A 96 6.44 -17.66 4.30
CA VAL A 96 7.33 -16.53 3.96
C VAL A 96 8.73 -16.74 4.52
N LYS A 97 8.84 -17.44 5.66
CA LYS A 97 10.12 -17.79 6.29
C LYS A 97 11.05 -18.57 5.36
N ASP A 98 10.49 -19.35 4.43
CA ASP A 98 11.27 -20.23 3.55
C ASP A 98 12.05 -19.44 2.48
N GLY A 99 11.78 -18.14 2.33
CA GLY A 99 12.57 -17.25 1.48
C GLY A 99 13.62 -16.41 2.21
N PHE A 100 13.66 -16.45 3.54
CA PHE A 100 14.64 -15.70 4.33
C PHE A 100 15.94 -16.50 4.54
N PRO A 101 17.04 -15.84 4.95
CA PRO A 101 18.26 -16.53 5.37
C PRO A 101 17.98 -17.55 6.50
N GLU A 102 18.71 -18.67 6.53
CA GLU A 102 18.50 -19.74 7.51
C GLU A 102 18.73 -19.30 8.97
N ASP A 103 19.57 -18.29 9.17
CA ASP A 103 19.93 -17.70 10.44
C ASP A 103 19.01 -16.54 10.88
N MET A 104 18.07 -16.12 10.02
CA MET A 104 17.12 -15.06 10.34
C MET A 104 15.99 -15.59 11.22
N ASP A 105 15.84 -15.04 12.43
CA ASP A 105 14.73 -15.40 13.32
C ASP A 105 13.42 -14.76 12.82
N VAL A 106 12.32 -15.51 12.88
CA VAL A 106 11.02 -15.10 12.36
C VAL A 106 9.97 -15.17 13.47
N LEU A 107 9.45 -14.01 13.84
CA LEU A 107 8.35 -13.87 14.80
C LEU A 107 7.06 -13.51 14.08
N TYR A 108 5.94 -13.98 14.62
CA TYR A 108 4.61 -13.67 14.09
C TYR A 108 3.79 -12.91 15.14
N VAL A 109 3.19 -11.79 14.75
CA VAL A 109 2.27 -11.03 15.60
C VAL A 109 0.89 -11.02 14.91
N GLY A 110 -0.14 -11.46 15.62
CA GLY A 110 -1.47 -11.63 15.04
C GLY A 110 -2.56 -11.92 16.07
N SER A 111 -3.84 -11.77 15.73
CA SER A 111 -4.92 -12.26 16.61
C SER A 111 -5.14 -13.76 16.42
N LEU A 112 -5.83 -14.40 17.38
CA LEU A 112 -6.32 -15.76 17.22
C LEU A 112 -7.75 -15.75 16.64
N PRO A 113 -8.18 -16.81 15.95
CA PRO A 113 -9.54 -16.94 15.42
C PRO A 113 -10.59 -17.28 16.50
N VAL A 114 -10.18 -17.30 17.77
CA VAL A 114 -10.99 -17.65 18.94
C VAL A 114 -10.82 -16.60 20.03
N ASP A 115 -11.84 -16.42 20.85
CA ASP A 115 -11.75 -15.59 22.06
C ASP A 115 -11.08 -16.40 23.18
N VAL A 116 -10.14 -15.78 23.89
CA VAL A 116 -9.38 -16.39 24.99
C VAL A 116 -9.67 -15.57 26.24
N ASP A 117 -10.11 -16.25 27.29
CA ASP A 117 -10.47 -15.61 28.56
C ASP A 117 -9.26 -14.84 29.12
N PRO A 118 -9.44 -13.60 29.60
CA PRO A 118 -8.35 -12.80 30.18
C PRO A 118 -7.47 -13.52 31.19
N VAL A 119 -8.03 -14.46 31.97
CA VAL A 119 -7.27 -15.24 32.98
C VAL A 119 -6.28 -16.21 32.33
N GLU A 120 -6.52 -16.65 31.10
CA GLU A 120 -5.69 -17.61 30.37
C GLU A 120 -4.70 -16.94 29.39
N GLN A 121 -4.84 -15.62 29.15
CA GLN A 121 -4.10 -14.91 28.09
C GLN A 121 -2.59 -14.92 28.30
N ASP A 122 -2.10 -14.79 29.53
CA ASP A 122 -0.66 -14.79 29.83
C ASP A 122 -0.04 -16.18 29.56
N ASP A 123 -0.69 -17.25 30.03
CA ASP A 123 -0.25 -18.63 29.81
C ASP A 123 -0.24 -18.99 28.32
N VAL A 124 -1.30 -18.60 27.59
CA VAL A 124 -1.38 -18.80 26.14
C VAL A 124 -0.29 -18.00 25.43
N SER A 125 -0.04 -16.74 25.82
CA SER A 125 1.01 -15.91 25.21
C SER A 125 2.40 -16.52 25.38
N ASN A 126 2.74 -16.94 26.60
CA ASN A 126 4.03 -17.55 26.91
C ASN A 126 4.22 -18.86 26.12
N TYR A 127 3.19 -19.70 26.07
CA TYR A 127 3.21 -20.94 25.32
C TYR A 127 3.40 -20.71 23.82
N LEU A 128 2.67 -19.75 23.23
CA LEU A 128 2.76 -19.43 21.80
C LEU A 128 4.11 -18.80 21.43
N LEU A 129 4.68 -17.96 22.28
CA LEU A 129 5.98 -17.36 22.04
C LEU A 129 7.09 -18.43 22.10
N GLU A 130 7.07 -19.30 23.12
CA GLU A 130 8.09 -20.34 23.30
C GLU A 130 8.03 -21.41 22.21
N LYS A 131 6.83 -21.92 21.89
CA LYS A 131 6.67 -23.07 20.98
C LYS A 131 6.51 -22.68 19.51
N PHE A 132 5.94 -21.51 19.24
CA PHE A 132 5.56 -21.09 17.89
C PHE A 132 6.16 -19.75 17.48
N LYS A 133 6.94 -19.06 18.32
CA LYS A 133 7.42 -17.69 18.02
C LYS A 133 6.28 -16.74 17.64
N CYS A 134 5.10 -16.97 18.22
CA CYS A 134 3.88 -16.23 17.93
C CYS A 134 3.49 -15.37 19.13
N VAL A 135 3.16 -14.11 18.88
CA VAL A 135 2.67 -13.14 19.87
C VAL A 135 1.20 -12.85 19.58
N PRO A 136 0.28 -13.34 20.42
CA PRO A 136 -1.14 -13.10 20.21
C PRO A 136 -1.57 -11.68 20.57
N ALA A 137 -2.32 -11.05 19.67
CA ALA A 137 -3.07 -9.83 19.91
C ALA A 137 -4.52 -10.19 20.30
N PHE A 138 -4.80 -10.24 21.61
CA PHE A 138 -6.15 -10.48 22.11
C PHE A 138 -6.99 -9.20 22.00
N LEU A 139 -7.84 -9.15 20.97
CA LEU A 139 -8.79 -8.06 20.80
C LEU A 139 -10.09 -8.39 21.53
N PRO A 140 -10.64 -7.47 22.35
CA PRO A 140 -11.95 -7.67 22.95
C PRO A 140 -13.02 -8.00 21.89
N PRO A 141 -13.97 -8.91 22.14
CA PRO A 141 -14.96 -9.32 21.14
C PRO A 141 -15.77 -8.16 20.53
N SER A 142 -16.10 -7.15 21.34
CA SER A 142 -16.78 -5.94 20.88
C SER A 142 -15.93 -5.10 19.93
N LEU A 143 -14.62 -5.00 20.20
CA LEU A 143 -13.66 -4.33 19.33
C LEU A 143 -13.48 -5.12 18.04
N MET A 144 -13.25 -6.43 18.13
CA MET A 144 -13.10 -7.33 16.97
C MET A 144 -14.30 -7.23 16.03
N SER A 145 -15.52 -7.22 16.57
CA SER A 145 -16.74 -7.08 15.78
C SER A 145 -16.77 -5.79 14.97
N LYS A 146 -16.50 -4.64 15.61
CA LYS A 146 -16.48 -3.33 14.92
C LYS A 146 -15.30 -3.18 13.95
N TYR A 147 -14.12 -3.64 14.34
CA TYR A 147 -12.90 -3.55 13.53
C TYR A 147 -12.95 -4.47 12.32
N TYR A 148 -13.15 -5.78 12.53
CA TYR A 148 -13.01 -6.79 11.49
C TYR A 148 -14.31 -6.94 10.69
N HIS A 149 -15.44 -7.20 11.35
CA HIS A 149 -16.71 -7.35 10.64
C HIS A 149 -17.26 -6.01 10.16
N GLY A 150 -17.16 -4.96 10.96
CA GLY A 150 -17.57 -3.60 10.59
C GLY A 150 -16.63 -2.95 9.58
N PHE A 151 -15.50 -2.39 10.03
CA PHE A 151 -14.65 -1.58 9.16
C PHE A 151 -13.98 -2.39 8.04
N CYS A 152 -13.37 -3.53 8.36
CA CYS A 152 -12.62 -4.31 7.37
C CYS A 152 -13.55 -4.97 6.34
N LYS A 153 -14.56 -5.75 6.78
CA LYS A 153 -15.40 -6.55 5.86
C LYS A 153 -16.63 -5.83 5.32
N LYS A 154 -17.18 -4.79 5.97
CA LYS A 154 -18.31 -4.00 5.43
C LYS A 154 -17.90 -2.70 4.72
N HIS A 155 -16.72 -2.15 4.99
CA HIS A 155 -16.27 -0.92 4.31
C HIS A 155 -15.07 -1.15 3.40
N LEU A 156 -13.91 -1.54 3.96
CA LEU A 156 -12.67 -1.64 3.15
C LEU A 156 -12.77 -2.72 2.07
N TRP A 157 -13.23 -3.92 2.42
CA TRP A 157 -13.30 -5.05 1.50
C TRP A 157 -14.20 -4.74 0.28
N PRO A 158 -15.47 -4.32 0.44
CA PRO A 158 -16.30 -3.82 -0.66
C PRO A 158 -15.63 -2.75 -1.51
N LEU A 159 -15.09 -1.72 -0.87
CA LEU A 159 -14.52 -0.57 -1.55
C LEU A 159 -13.31 -0.98 -2.42
N PHE A 160 -12.42 -1.82 -1.89
CA PHE A 160 -11.23 -2.28 -2.60
C PHE A 160 -11.59 -3.23 -3.75
N HIS A 161 -12.78 -3.83 -3.71
CA HIS A 161 -13.34 -4.66 -4.76
C HIS A 161 -14.37 -3.91 -5.62
N TYR A 162 -14.29 -2.57 -5.67
CA TYR A 162 -15.08 -1.71 -6.54
C TYR A 162 -16.58 -1.70 -6.27
N MET A 163 -17.00 -2.14 -5.08
CA MET A 163 -18.38 -1.95 -4.60
C MET A 163 -18.48 -0.66 -3.80
N MET A 164 -19.14 0.32 -4.40
CA MET A 164 -19.42 1.61 -3.77
C MET A 164 -20.63 1.52 -2.85
N PRO A 165 -20.65 2.28 -1.74
CA PRO A 165 -21.78 2.33 -0.82
C PRO A 165 -22.94 3.16 -1.40
N PHE A 166 -23.72 2.55 -2.29
CA PHE A 166 -24.89 3.18 -2.91
C PHE A 166 -26.18 3.00 -2.09
N SER A 167 -26.24 2.01 -1.21
CA SER A 167 -27.41 1.73 -0.36
C SER A 167 -27.00 1.42 1.08
N PRO A 168 -27.94 1.49 2.05
CA PRO A 168 -27.73 1.01 3.41
C PRO A 168 -27.20 -0.43 3.46
N ASP A 169 -27.65 -1.26 2.51
CA ASP A 169 -27.29 -2.68 2.40
C ASP A 169 -25.90 -2.89 1.79
N HIS A 170 -25.40 -1.94 0.99
CA HIS A 170 -24.10 -2.02 0.30
C HIS A 170 -23.01 -1.16 0.94
N GLY A 171 -23.03 -0.94 2.26
CA GLY A 171 -21.95 -0.28 2.99
C GLY A 171 -22.36 0.97 3.77
N GLY A 172 -23.62 1.40 3.68
CA GLY A 172 -24.24 2.40 4.56
C GLY A 172 -23.55 3.77 4.60
N SER A 173 -24.06 4.66 5.46
CA SER A 173 -23.35 5.88 5.81
C SER A 173 -22.08 5.53 6.60
N PHE A 174 -21.01 6.32 6.40
CA PHE A 174 -19.76 6.10 7.10
C PHE A 174 -19.93 6.22 8.62
N ASP A 175 -19.74 5.11 9.33
CA ASP A 175 -19.77 5.08 10.79
C ASP A 175 -18.37 5.37 11.35
N ARG A 176 -18.22 6.56 11.93
CA ARG A 176 -16.97 7.00 12.57
C ARG A 176 -16.51 6.06 13.68
N SER A 177 -17.44 5.40 14.40
CA SER A 177 -17.09 4.48 15.48
C SER A 177 -16.41 3.20 14.98
N LEU A 178 -16.67 2.79 13.73
CA LEU A 178 -15.98 1.67 13.09
C LEU A 178 -14.54 2.04 12.74
N TRP A 179 -14.31 3.27 12.27
CA TRP A 179 -12.95 3.79 12.08
C TRP A 179 -12.19 3.88 13.40
N GLU A 180 -12.81 4.37 14.47
CA GLU A 180 -12.19 4.43 15.79
C GLU A 180 -11.84 3.04 16.34
N ALA A 181 -12.70 2.05 16.10
CA ALA A 181 -12.41 0.65 16.40
C ALA A 181 -11.22 0.13 15.56
N TYR A 182 -11.15 0.48 14.28
CA TYR A 182 -10.03 0.10 13.41
C TYR A 182 -8.69 0.68 13.88
N VAL A 183 -8.68 1.97 14.23
CA VAL A 183 -7.50 2.65 14.80
C VAL A 183 -7.13 2.04 16.15
N SER A 184 -8.11 1.72 16.99
CA SER A 184 -7.89 1.10 18.31
C SER A 184 -7.31 -0.31 18.19
N ALA A 185 -7.82 -1.14 17.29
CA ALA A 185 -7.28 -2.46 17.03
C ALA A 185 -5.82 -2.38 16.54
N ASN A 186 -5.53 -1.49 15.59
CA ASN A 186 -4.16 -1.26 15.11
C ASN A 186 -3.22 -0.76 16.22
N LYS A 187 -3.73 0.04 17.17
CA LYS A 187 -2.97 0.42 18.36
C LYS A 187 -2.66 -0.79 19.25
N PHE A 188 -3.59 -1.72 19.45
CA PHE A 188 -3.34 -2.98 20.16
C PHE A 188 -2.25 -3.82 19.46
N PHE A 189 -2.33 -3.97 18.13
CA PHE A 189 -1.28 -4.64 17.36
C PHE A 189 0.08 -3.95 17.55
N SER A 190 0.11 -2.61 17.53
CA SER A 190 1.36 -1.88 17.75
C SER A 190 1.99 -2.18 19.11
N GLN A 191 1.18 -2.29 20.16
CA GLN A 191 1.69 -2.65 21.50
C GLN A 191 2.33 -4.04 21.50
N LYS A 192 1.69 -5.02 20.85
CA LYS A 192 2.23 -6.38 20.74
C LYS A 192 3.50 -6.49 19.91
N VAL A 193 3.64 -5.70 18.86
CA VAL A 193 4.91 -5.60 18.12
C VAL A 193 5.99 -5.00 19.01
N ILE A 194 5.70 -3.89 19.70
CA ILE A 194 6.66 -3.18 20.56
C ILE A 194 7.16 -4.06 21.72
N GLU A 195 6.31 -4.95 22.26
CA GLU A 195 6.69 -5.88 23.33
C GLU A 195 7.87 -6.80 22.98
N VAL A 196 8.07 -7.13 21.69
CA VAL A 196 9.11 -8.06 21.23
C VAL A 196 10.17 -7.42 20.33
N LEU A 197 9.96 -6.18 19.90
CA LEU A 197 10.77 -5.46 18.92
C LEU A 197 12.12 -5.01 19.50
N ASN A 198 13.20 -5.28 18.77
CA ASN A 198 14.47 -4.57 18.86
C ASN A 198 14.54 -3.55 17.70
N PRO A 199 14.37 -2.25 17.98
CA PRO A 199 14.17 -1.23 16.93
C PRO A 199 15.41 -0.95 16.07
N GLU A 200 16.61 -1.29 16.54
CA GLU A 200 17.85 -1.10 15.77
C GLU A 200 18.08 -2.23 14.77
N ASP A 201 17.76 -3.47 15.16
CA ASP A 201 18.15 -4.69 14.45
C ASP A 201 17.01 -5.38 13.68
N ASP A 202 15.75 -5.14 14.06
CA ASP A 202 14.64 -5.88 13.48
C ASP A 202 14.05 -5.23 12.22
N PHE A 203 13.53 -6.09 11.35
CA PHE A 203 12.58 -5.74 10.32
C PHE A 203 11.14 -6.00 10.78
N VAL A 204 10.22 -5.12 10.42
CA VAL A 204 8.77 -5.35 10.62
C VAL A 204 8.08 -5.39 9.27
N TRP A 205 7.43 -6.51 8.96
CA TRP A 205 6.66 -6.66 7.72
C TRP A 205 5.18 -6.80 8.02
N ILE A 206 4.41 -5.78 7.66
CA ILE A 206 2.98 -5.65 7.93
C ILE A 206 2.17 -6.12 6.72
N HIS A 207 1.16 -6.94 6.95
CA HIS A 207 0.34 -7.52 5.90
C HIS A 207 -1.12 -7.05 5.93
N ASP A 208 -1.54 -6.59 4.75
CA ASP A 208 -2.91 -6.45 4.30
C ASP A 208 -3.74 -5.28 4.85
N TYR A 209 -4.93 -5.09 4.27
CA TYR A 209 -5.83 -3.94 4.51
C TYR A 209 -6.32 -3.79 5.96
N HIS A 210 -6.18 -4.84 6.76
CA HIS A 210 -6.49 -4.88 8.19
C HIS A 210 -5.59 -3.94 9.02
N LEU A 211 -4.34 -3.74 8.59
CA LEU A 211 -3.30 -3.11 9.39
C LEU A 211 -2.67 -1.88 8.71
N MET A 212 -3.43 -1.18 7.84
CA MET A 212 -2.90 -0.05 7.04
C MET A 212 -2.46 1.14 7.88
N VAL A 213 -2.97 1.26 9.13
CA VAL A 213 -2.62 2.38 10.03
C VAL A 213 -1.57 2.03 11.07
N LEU A 214 -1.21 0.74 11.19
CA LEU A 214 -0.14 0.26 12.07
C LEU A 214 1.22 0.95 11.82
N PRO A 215 1.66 1.23 10.57
CA PRO A 215 2.96 1.85 10.34
C PRO A 215 3.14 3.19 11.07
N THR A 216 2.10 4.02 11.15
CA THR A 216 2.13 5.29 11.90
C THR A 216 2.41 5.06 13.38
N PHE A 217 1.78 4.07 13.99
CA PHE A 217 1.96 3.81 15.42
C PHE A 217 3.39 3.37 15.74
N LEU A 218 3.96 2.51 14.91
CA LEU A 218 5.33 2.03 15.09
C LEU A 218 6.35 3.12 14.80
N ARG A 219 6.20 3.86 13.69
CA ARG A 219 7.12 4.93 13.29
C ARG A 219 7.17 6.09 14.29
N ARG A 220 6.05 6.36 14.99
CA ARG A 220 5.99 7.35 16.07
C ARG A 220 6.85 7.00 17.28
N HIS A 221 7.00 5.71 17.59
CA HIS A 221 7.87 5.26 18.67
C HIS A 221 9.32 5.09 18.17
N PHE A 222 9.49 4.60 16.94
CA PHE A 222 10.78 4.26 16.37
C PHE A 222 10.93 4.85 14.97
N VAL A 223 11.52 6.04 14.90
CA VAL A 223 11.66 6.81 13.66
C VAL A 223 12.47 6.06 12.58
N ARG A 224 13.44 5.23 12.99
CA ARG A 224 14.36 4.49 12.12
C ARG A 224 14.02 3.00 11.93
N LEU A 225 12.86 2.56 12.42
CA LEU A 225 12.44 1.15 12.32
C LEU A 225 12.38 0.69 10.85
N ARG A 226 13.00 -0.43 10.52
CA ARG A 226 12.95 -0.98 9.16
C ARG A 226 11.60 -1.62 8.91
N MET A 227 10.80 -1.08 7.99
CA MET A 227 9.39 -1.46 7.88
C MET A 227 8.90 -1.63 6.45
N GLY A 228 8.28 -2.78 6.18
CA GLY A 228 7.54 -3.02 4.94
C GLY A 228 6.04 -3.16 5.19
N PHE A 229 5.26 -2.84 4.16
CA PHE A 229 3.83 -3.11 4.10
C PHE A 229 3.51 -3.83 2.80
N PHE A 230 2.69 -4.88 2.81
CA PHE A 230 2.21 -5.54 1.58
C PHE A 230 0.69 -5.65 1.57
N LEU A 231 0.05 -5.16 0.51
CA LEU A 231 -1.40 -5.27 0.33
C LEU A 231 -1.75 -6.50 -0.51
N HIS A 232 -2.51 -7.43 0.06
CA HIS A 232 -2.93 -8.65 -0.63
C HIS A 232 -4.25 -8.48 -1.40
N SER A 233 -5.08 -7.51 -1.01
CA SER A 233 -6.27 -7.09 -1.75
C SER A 233 -5.91 -6.21 -2.95
N PRO A 234 -6.83 -6.01 -3.92
CA PRO A 234 -6.68 -4.95 -4.91
C PRO A 234 -6.56 -3.59 -4.23
N PHE A 235 -5.93 -2.63 -4.92
CA PHE A 235 -6.04 -1.21 -4.56
C PHE A 235 -6.93 -0.51 -5.61
N PRO A 236 -8.03 0.13 -5.21
CA PRO A 236 -9.00 0.65 -6.17
C PRO A 236 -8.51 1.96 -6.81
N SER A 237 -9.06 2.29 -7.98
CA SER A 237 -8.81 3.56 -8.67
C SER A 237 -9.12 4.77 -7.78
N SER A 238 -8.54 5.93 -8.12
CA SER A 238 -8.76 7.15 -7.35
C SER A 238 -10.22 7.58 -7.28
N GLU A 239 -11.03 7.29 -8.30
CA GLU A 239 -12.47 7.60 -8.28
C GLU A 239 -13.19 6.86 -7.16
N ILE A 240 -12.89 5.57 -7.02
CA ILE A 240 -13.48 4.72 -5.98
C ILE A 240 -12.87 5.05 -4.61
N TYR A 241 -11.54 5.10 -4.52
CA TYR A 241 -10.84 5.33 -3.25
C TYR A 241 -11.22 6.66 -2.59
N ARG A 242 -11.47 7.70 -3.39
CA ARG A 242 -11.88 9.02 -2.88
C ARG A 242 -13.23 9.03 -2.17
N SER A 243 -14.06 8.02 -2.36
CA SER A 243 -15.30 7.89 -1.59
C SER A 243 -15.07 7.60 -0.10
N LEU A 244 -13.90 7.06 0.28
CA LEU A 244 -13.56 6.76 1.66
C LEU A 244 -13.31 8.05 2.47
N PRO A 245 -14.06 8.33 3.54
CA PRO A 245 -13.89 9.57 4.30
C PRO A 245 -12.54 9.70 5.01
N VAL A 246 -11.90 8.59 5.36
CA VAL A 246 -10.58 8.52 6.03
C VAL A 246 -9.42 8.18 5.09
N ARG A 247 -9.61 8.48 3.79
CA ARG A 247 -8.67 8.22 2.70
C ARG A 247 -7.27 8.80 2.95
N GLU A 248 -7.17 10.03 3.45
CA GLU A 248 -5.88 10.66 3.66
C GLU A 248 -5.12 10.04 4.84
N GLU A 249 -5.81 9.74 5.94
CA GLU A 249 -5.22 9.12 7.12
C GLU A 249 -4.61 7.76 6.78
N ILE A 250 -5.31 6.95 5.98
CA ILE A 250 -4.82 5.63 5.55
C ILE A 250 -3.60 5.77 4.63
N LEU A 251 -3.63 6.65 3.62
CA LEU A 251 -2.47 6.86 2.73
C LEU A 251 -1.25 7.36 3.52
N LYS A 252 -1.42 8.41 4.33
CA LYS A 252 -0.35 8.96 5.18
C LYS A 252 0.21 7.90 6.11
N ALA A 253 -0.64 7.00 6.63
CA ALA A 253 -0.17 5.94 7.48
C ALA A 253 0.67 4.92 6.74
N ILE A 254 0.24 4.41 5.59
CA ILE A 254 1.04 3.45 4.81
C ILE A 254 2.38 4.07 4.39
N LEU A 255 2.43 5.37 4.07
CA LEU A 255 3.65 6.11 3.71
C LEU A 255 4.66 6.27 4.87
N ASN A 256 4.33 5.84 6.09
CA ASN A 256 5.29 5.66 7.17
C ASN A 256 6.09 4.33 7.04
N SER A 257 5.78 3.49 6.06
CA SER A 257 6.58 2.31 5.67
C SER A 257 7.76 2.73 4.79
N ASP A 258 8.75 1.85 4.63
CA ASP A 258 9.92 2.06 3.76
C ASP A 258 9.75 1.40 2.41
N LEU A 259 9.09 0.24 2.38
CA LEU A 259 8.70 -0.47 1.17
C LEU A 259 7.21 -0.83 1.21
N ILE A 260 6.49 -0.53 0.13
CA ILE A 260 5.06 -0.85 -0.03
C ILE A 260 4.90 -1.81 -1.20
N GLY A 261 4.31 -2.98 -0.96
CA GLY A 261 4.11 -4.05 -1.93
C GLY A 261 2.68 -4.20 -2.43
N PHE A 262 2.54 -4.49 -3.72
CA PHE A 262 1.28 -4.85 -4.39
C PHE A 262 1.45 -6.05 -5.32
N HIS A 263 0.37 -6.80 -5.58
CA HIS A 263 0.44 -7.94 -6.50
C HIS A 263 0.64 -7.57 -7.97
N THR A 264 0.03 -6.47 -8.44
CA THR A 264 0.04 -6.09 -9.86
C THR A 264 0.46 -4.63 -10.04
N PHE A 265 0.90 -4.30 -11.25
CA PHE A 265 1.23 -2.92 -11.61
C PHE A 265 0.00 -2.01 -11.51
N ASP A 266 -1.20 -2.49 -11.87
CA ASP A 266 -2.42 -1.70 -11.77
C ASP A 266 -2.74 -1.27 -10.34
N TYR A 267 -2.58 -2.17 -9.36
CA TYR A 267 -2.84 -1.82 -7.95
C TYR A 267 -1.84 -0.77 -7.46
N ALA A 268 -0.55 -0.93 -7.79
CA ALA A 268 0.47 0.05 -7.46
C ALA A 268 0.21 1.40 -8.15
N ARG A 269 -0.15 1.40 -9.44
CA ARG A 269 -0.48 2.60 -10.21
C ARG A 269 -1.68 3.33 -9.61
N HIS A 270 -2.70 2.62 -9.15
CA HIS A 270 -3.85 3.23 -8.48
C HIS A 270 -3.48 3.86 -7.14
N PHE A 271 -2.64 3.19 -6.33
CA PHE A 271 -2.09 3.76 -5.10
C PHE A 271 -1.32 5.05 -5.36
N LEU A 272 -0.42 5.03 -6.35
CA LEU A 272 0.36 6.20 -6.75
C LEU A 272 -0.52 7.36 -7.25
N SER A 273 -1.55 7.06 -8.05
CA SER A 273 -2.54 8.04 -8.49
C SER A 273 -3.28 8.67 -7.30
N CYS A 274 -3.62 7.88 -6.28
CA CYS A 274 -4.22 8.39 -5.06
C CYS A 274 -3.25 9.28 -4.26
N CYS A 275 -1.98 8.89 -4.11
CA CYS A 275 -0.95 9.72 -3.48
C CYS A 275 -0.75 11.06 -4.21
N CYS A 276 -0.68 11.04 -5.54
CA CYS A 276 -0.55 12.24 -6.35
C CYS A 276 -1.78 13.16 -6.17
N ARG A 277 -2.99 12.64 -6.39
CA ARG A 277 -4.22 13.44 -6.38
C ARG A 277 -4.62 13.96 -4.99
N LEU A 278 -4.36 13.19 -3.93
CA LEU A 278 -4.80 13.52 -2.57
C LEU A 278 -3.71 14.18 -1.72
N LEU A 279 -2.44 13.87 -1.97
CA LEU A 279 -1.33 14.34 -1.15
C LEU A 279 -0.34 15.22 -1.94
N GLY A 280 -0.54 15.41 -3.25
CA GLY A 280 0.36 16.18 -4.10
C GLY A 280 1.74 15.52 -4.28
N LEU A 281 1.83 14.21 -4.06
CA LEU A 281 3.11 13.49 -4.12
C LEU A 281 3.41 13.02 -5.54
N GLU A 282 4.60 13.35 -6.02
CA GLU A 282 5.13 12.82 -7.28
C GLU A 282 5.88 11.51 -7.01
N TYR A 283 5.76 10.57 -7.95
CA TYR A 283 6.57 9.34 -7.94
C TYR A 283 7.60 9.39 -9.06
N GLN A 284 8.74 8.76 -8.83
CA GLN A 284 9.84 8.73 -9.77
C GLN A 284 10.27 7.29 -10.03
N LEU A 285 10.64 7.01 -11.28
CA LEU A 285 11.32 5.78 -11.65
C LEU A 285 12.83 6.04 -11.63
N LYS A 286 13.53 5.57 -10.60
CA LYS A 286 14.98 5.70 -10.48
C LYS A 286 15.65 4.35 -10.70
N ARG A 287 16.44 4.21 -11.78
CA ARG A 287 17.22 3.00 -12.09
C ARG A 287 16.39 1.69 -12.05
N GLY A 288 15.15 1.74 -12.52
CA GLY A 288 14.22 0.61 -12.52
C GLY A 288 13.41 0.41 -11.24
N TYR A 289 13.60 1.25 -10.21
CA TYR A 289 12.82 1.23 -8.97
C TYR A 289 11.77 2.33 -8.98
N LEU A 290 10.57 2.01 -8.52
CA LEU A 290 9.47 2.94 -8.36
C LEU A 290 9.47 3.45 -6.92
N GLY A 291 9.49 4.77 -6.73
CA GLY A 291 9.52 5.35 -5.39
C GLY A 291 8.85 6.70 -5.30
N LEU A 292 8.37 7.03 -4.10
CA LEU A 292 7.79 8.32 -3.73
C LEU A 292 8.78 9.07 -2.85
N ASP A 293 9.01 10.36 -3.10
CA ASP A 293 9.63 11.22 -2.08
C ASP A 293 8.55 11.65 -1.07
N TYR A 294 8.76 11.29 0.19
CA TYR A 294 7.88 11.64 1.29
C TYR A 294 8.70 12.28 2.40
N TYR A 295 8.76 13.61 2.37
CA TYR A 295 9.53 14.43 3.31
C TYR A 295 11.02 14.07 3.37
N GLY A 296 11.64 13.86 2.20
CA GLY A 296 13.06 13.51 2.06
C GLY A 296 13.38 12.03 2.26
N ARG A 297 12.37 11.21 2.61
CA ARG A 297 12.45 9.74 2.57
C ARG A 297 12.02 9.25 1.19
N THR A 298 12.75 8.30 0.63
CA THR A 298 12.26 7.54 -0.52
C THR A 298 11.46 6.34 -0.01
N VAL A 299 10.15 6.34 -0.27
CA VAL A 299 9.27 5.18 -0.01
C VAL A 299 9.24 4.32 -1.27
N GLY A 300 9.82 3.13 -1.19
CA GLY A 300 9.87 2.19 -2.32
C GLY A 300 8.52 1.55 -2.60
N ILE A 301 8.23 1.30 -3.88
CA ILE A 301 7.04 0.57 -4.34
C ILE A 301 7.49 -0.73 -5.02
N LYS A 302 7.10 -1.86 -4.45
CA LYS A 302 7.34 -3.19 -5.00
C LYS A 302 6.06 -3.72 -5.66
N ILE A 303 6.21 -4.20 -6.89
CA ILE A 303 5.14 -4.93 -7.57
C ILE A 303 5.60 -6.38 -7.69
N MET A 304 4.91 -7.28 -6.99
CA MET A 304 5.21 -8.69 -7.13
C MET A 304 4.02 -9.59 -6.79
N PRO A 305 3.56 -10.42 -7.74
CA PRO A 305 2.56 -11.45 -7.48
C PRO A 305 3.13 -12.47 -6.49
N VAL A 306 2.33 -12.84 -5.49
CA VAL A 306 2.74 -13.89 -4.55
C VAL A 306 2.51 -15.28 -5.17
N GLY A 307 3.43 -16.20 -4.92
CA GLY A 307 3.34 -17.60 -5.34
C GLY A 307 2.76 -18.54 -4.28
N ILE A 308 2.90 -19.83 -4.55
CA ILE A 308 2.55 -20.94 -3.64
C ILE A 308 3.82 -21.61 -3.10
N HIS A 309 3.70 -22.47 -2.09
CA HIS A 309 4.82 -23.28 -1.62
C HIS A 309 4.85 -24.65 -2.32
N MET A 310 5.75 -24.81 -3.30
CA MET A 310 5.86 -26.02 -4.14
C MET A 310 6.00 -27.31 -3.32
N GLY A 311 7.00 -27.37 -2.42
CA GLY A 311 7.30 -28.59 -1.66
C GLY A 311 6.20 -29.05 -0.70
N HIS A 312 5.29 -28.14 -0.30
CA HIS A 312 4.17 -28.45 0.59
C HIS A 312 3.10 -29.20 -0.20
N ILE A 313 2.73 -28.66 -1.35
CA ILE A 313 1.76 -29.27 -2.26
C ILE A 313 2.29 -30.62 -2.74
N GLU A 314 3.56 -30.70 -3.14
CA GLU A 314 4.20 -31.97 -3.52
C GLU A 314 4.23 -32.99 -2.38
N GLY A 315 4.42 -32.54 -1.13
CA GLY A 315 4.34 -33.37 0.07
C GLY A 315 2.95 -33.97 0.25
N VAL A 316 1.90 -33.15 0.14
CA VAL A 316 0.50 -33.59 0.23
C VAL A 316 0.13 -34.55 -0.91
N ILE A 317 0.64 -34.30 -2.13
CA ILE A 317 0.42 -35.16 -3.29
C ILE A 317 0.89 -36.59 -3.06
N ARG A 318 1.91 -36.81 -2.23
CA ARG A 318 2.47 -38.13 -1.90
C ARG A 318 1.76 -38.85 -0.75
N GLN A 319 0.75 -38.25 -0.13
CA GLN A 319 0.04 -38.86 1.01
C GLN A 319 -0.95 -39.94 0.54
N ALA A 320 -1.02 -41.06 1.29
CA ALA A 320 -1.91 -42.18 0.99
C ALA A 320 -3.41 -41.79 1.05
N ASP A 321 -3.78 -40.92 1.99
CA ASP A 321 -5.16 -40.42 2.13
C ASP A 321 -5.67 -39.75 0.84
N LYS A 322 -4.79 -39.01 0.14
CA LYS A 322 -5.13 -38.40 -1.14
C LYS A 322 -5.41 -39.46 -2.20
N GLU A 323 -4.60 -40.52 -2.30
CA GLU A 323 -4.78 -41.53 -3.35
C GLU A 323 -6.12 -42.26 -3.19
N LEU A 324 -6.53 -42.58 -1.95
CA LEU A 324 -7.83 -43.16 -1.67
C LEU A 324 -8.99 -42.25 -2.12
N ILE A 325 -8.91 -40.95 -1.80
CA ILE A 325 -9.90 -39.96 -2.23
C ILE A 325 -9.88 -39.82 -3.76
N LEU A 326 -8.70 -39.82 -4.37
CA LEU A 326 -8.53 -39.69 -5.82
C LEU A 326 -9.16 -40.86 -6.58
N GLU A 327 -8.99 -42.09 -6.09
CA GLU A 327 -9.64 -43.28 -6.67
C GLU A 327 -11.16 -43.18 -6.58
N GLU A 328 -11.70 -42.73 -5.45
CA GLU A 328 -13.15 -42.50 -5.29
C GLU A 328 -13.67 -41.45 -6.27
N LEU A 329 -12.97 -40.32 -6.40
CA LEU A 329 -13.34 -39.26 -7.34
C LEU A 329 -13.24 -39.72 -8.81
N ARG A 330 -12.22 -40.52 -9.15
CA ARG A 330 -12.09 -41.12 -10.50
C ARG A 330 -13.28 -42.03 -10.82
N ARG A 331 -13.74 -42.83 -9.86
CA ARG A 331 -14.93 -43.67 -10.01
C ARG A 331 -16.21 -42.82 -10.11
N GLN A 332 -16.35 -41.81 -9.27
CA GLN A 332 -17.51 -40.91 -9.27
C GLN A 332 -17.67 -40.15 -10.60
N PHE A 333 -16.56 -39.72 -11.18
CA PHE A 333 -16.51 -38.96 -12.43
C PHE A 333 -16.06 -39.78 -13.64
N GLU A 334 -16.19 -41.10 -13.58
CA GLU A 334 -15.84 -41.97 -14.71
C GLU A 334 -16.64 -41.58 -15.97
N GLY A 335 -15.95 -41.43 -17.10
CA GLY A 335 -16.54 -41.00 -18.36
C GLY A 335 -16.95 -39.52 -18.42
N LYS A 336 -16.69 -38.73 -17.36
CA LYS A 336 -17.08 -37.32 -17.25
C LYS A 336 -15.85 -36.40 -17.29
N THR A 337 -16.06 -35.19 -17.78
CA THR A 337 -15.06 -34.11 -17.81
C THR A 337 -15.37 -33.11 -16.70
N VAL A 338 -14.46 -32.99 -15.74
CA VAL A 338 -14.65 -32.16 -14.55
C VAL A 338 -14.11 -30.75 -14.78
N LEU A 339 -14.99 -29.75 -14.69
CA LEU A 339 -14.64 -28.35 -14.48
C LEU A 339 -14.70 -28.05 -12.98
N LEU A 340 -13.72 -27.34 -12.45
CA LEU A 340 -13.58 -27.13 -11.01
C LEU A 340 -13.55 -25.65 -10.64
N GLY A 341 -14.45 -25.25 -9.75
CA GLY A 341 -14.41 -23.97 -9.05
C GLY A 341 -14.07 -24.17 -7.57
N VAL A 342 -13.15 -23.37 -7.04
CA VAL A 342 -12.82 -23.35 -5.61
C VAL A 342 -12.73 -21.90 -5.17
N ASP A 343 -13.75 -21.47 -4.43
CA ASP A 343 -13.94 -20.07 -4.07
C ASP A 343 -14.44 -19.95 -2.63
N ASP A 344 -14.19 -18.80 -2.00
CA ASP A 344 -14.84 -18.47 -0.73
C ASP A 344 -16.25 -17.93 -1.01
N MET A 345 -17.19 -18.16 -0.10
CA MET A 345 -18.54 -17.60 -0.19
C MET A 345 -18.51 -16.06 -0.03
N ASP A 346 -18.33 -15.38 -1.16
CA ASP A 346 -18.15 -13.93 -1.26
C ASP A 346 -18.63 -13.44 -2.65
N ILE A 347 -19.37 -12.31 -2.69
CA ILE A 347 -19.94 -11.74 -3.92
C ILE A 347 -18.89 -11.54 -5.02
N PHE A 348 -17.66 -11.20 -4.64
CA PHE A 348 -16.63 -10.85 -5.61
C PHE A 348 -16.04 -12.06 -6.33
N LYS A 349 -16.35 -13.28 -5.88
CA LYS A 349 -15.88 -14.52 -6.52
C LYS A 349 -16.69 -14.91 -7.75
N GLY A 350 -17.83 -14.26 -8.01
CA GLY A 350 -18.60 -14.46 -9.24
C GLY A 350 -19.03 -15.93 -9.44
N ILE A 351 -19.36 -16.64 -8.35
CA ILE A 351 -19.77 -18.05 -8.42
C ILE A 351 -21.03 -18.19 -9.26
N ASN A 352 -22.02 -17.30 -9.09
CA ASN A 352 -23.24 -17.38 -9.90
C ASN A 352 -22.97 -17.16 -11.40
N LEU A 353 -22.07 -16.22 -11.77
CA LEU A 353 -21.65 -16.02 -13.17
C LEU A 353 -21.05 -17.31 -13.77
N LYS A 354 -20.35 -18.11 -12.95
CA LYS A 354 -19.82 -19.42 -13.35
C LYS A 354 -20.93 -20.43 -13.62
N LEU A 355 -21.93 -20.48 -12.75
CA LEU A 355 -23.09 -21.37 -12.89
C LEU A 355 -23.89 -21.03 -14.15
N LEU A 356 -24.13 -19.73 -14.38
CA LEU A 356 -24.80 -19.24 -15.59
C LEU A 356 -24.02 -19.60 -16.86
N ALA A 357 -22.69 -19.45 -16.85
CA ALA A 357 -21.85 -19.84 -17.97
C ALA A 357 -21.87 -21.36 -18.23
N MET A 358 -21.88 -22.18 -17.17
CA MET A 358 -22.05 -23.63 -17.29
C MET A 358 -23.41 -23.99 -17.90
N GLU A 359 -24.48 -23.35 -17.43
CA GLU A 359 -25.81 -23.54 -17.98
C GLU A 359 -25.87 -23.18 -19.47
N GLU A 360 -25.31 -22.04 -19.84
CA GLU A 360 -25.28 -21.56 -21.23
C GLU A 360 -24.42 -22.48 -22.12
N MET A 361 -23.29 -22.98 -21.62
CA MET A 361 -22.45 -23.96 -22.31
C MET A 361 -23.24 -25.23 -22.62
N LEU A 362 -23.99 -25.77 -21.64
CA LEU A 362 -24.81 -26.96 -21.83
C LEU A 362 -25.97 -26.75 -22.80
N LYS A 363 -26.54 -25.53 -22.89
CA LYS A 363 -27.57 -25.20 -23.88
C LYS A 363 -27.01 -25.17 -25.30
N ARG A 364 -25.85 -24.54 -25.49
CA ARG A 364 -25.24 -24.32 -26.81
C ARG A 364 -24.51 -25.54 -27.36
N HIS A 365 -23.95 -26.34 -26.46
CA HIS A 365 -23.16 -27.52 -26.79
C HIS A 365 -23.79 -28.79 -26.18
N PRO A 366 -24.93 -29.28 -26.73
CA PRO A 366 -25.64 -30.44 -26.18
C PRO A 366 -24.80 -31.73 -26.11
N ASN A 367 -23.73 -31.82 -26.91
CA ASN A 367 -22.76 -32.92 -26.89
C ASN A 367 -22.04 -33.08 -25.53
N TRP A 368 -22.04 -32.06 -24.69
CA TRP A 368 -21.49 -32.07 -23.33
C TRP A 368 -22.51 -32.42 -22.25
N GLN A 369 -23.81 -32.45 -22.56
CA GLN A 369 -24.82 -32.96 -21.63
C GLN A 369 -24.55 -34.45 -21.35
N GLY A 370 -24.63 -34.85 -20.08
CA GLY A 370 -24.22 -36.19 -19.63
C GLY A 370 -22.71 -36.39 -19.44
N LYS A 371 -21.87 -35.46 -19.92
CA LYS A 371 -20.40 -35.60 -19.94
C LYS A 371 -19.66 -34.53 -19.15
N ALA A 372 -20.05 -33.27 -19.24
CA ALA A 372 -19.40 -32.19 -18.50
C ALA A 372 -20.03 -32.02 -17.12
N VAL A 373 -19.21 -31.91 -16.07
CA VAL A 373 -19.64 -31.66 -14.69
C VAL A 373 -18.86 -30.48 -14.12
N LEU A 374 -19.57 -29.49 -13.60
CA LEU A 374 -18.99 -28.42 -12.79
C LEU A 374 -19.04 -28.83 -11.31
N VAL A 375 -17.88 -29.05 -10.71
CA VAL A 375 -17.74 -29.17 -9.25
C VAL A 375 -17.42 -27.78 -8.71
N GLN A 376 -18.35 -27.19 -7.94
CA GLN A 376 -18.13 -25.91 -7.27
C GLN A 376 -17.98 -26.15 -5.77
N ILE A 377 -16.75 -25.94 -5.28
CA ILE A 377 -16.44 -25.92 -3.85
C ILE A 377 -16.55 -24.47 -3.38
N ALA A 378 -17.44 -24.23 -2.43
CA ALA A 378 -17.59 -22.95 -1.75
C ALA A 378 -17.13 -23.09 -0.30
N ASN A 379 -16.00 -22.45 0.04
CA ASN A 379 -15.56 -22.36 1.43
C ASN A 379 -16.48 -21.40 2.20
N PRO A 380 -16.79 -21.68 3.47
CA PRO A 380 -17.57 -20.77 4.30
C PRO A 380 -16.98 -19.35 4.33
N SER A 381 -17.86 -18.35 4.40
CA SER A 381 -17.45 -16.93 4.41
C SER A 381 -16.48 -16.63 5.55
N ARG A 382 -15.41 -15.87 5.29
CA ARG A 382 -14.38 -15.51 6.29
C ARG A 382 -14.83 -14.49 7.35
N GLY A 383 -16.12 -14.19 7.43
CA GLY A 383 -16.75 -13.28 8.39
C GLY A 383 -18.20 -12.96 8.00
N LYS A 384 -18.91 -12.20 8.85
CA LYS A 384 -20.27 -11.69 8.56
C LYS A 384 -20.19 -10.56 7.52
N GLY A 385 -19.84 -10.92 6.30
CA GLY A 385 -19.83 -10.03 5.14
C GLY A 385 -21.24 -9.57 4.76
N ILE A 386 -21.32 -8.67 3.80
CA ILE A 386 -22.60 -8.22 3.24
C ILE A 386 -23.24 -9.40 2.49
N ASN A 387 -24.49 -9.72 2.84
CA ASN A 387 -25.39 -10.61 2.10
C ASN A 387 -24.90 -12.05 1.87
N SER A 388 -24.05 -12.59 2.75
CA SER A 388 -23.51 -13.96 2.58
C SER A 388 -24.59 -15.06 2.47
N GLU A 389 -25.67 -14.93 3.25
CA GLU A 389 -26.78 -15.90 3.23
C GLU A 389 -27.62 -15.78 1.95
N GLU A 390 -27.85 -14.56 1.46
CA GLU A 390 -28.58 -14.32 0.21
C GLU A 390 -27.82 -14.88 -1.00
N ILE A 391 -26.50 -14.67 -1.05
CA ILE A 391 -25.63 -15.22 -2.11
C ILE A 391 -25.67 -16.74 -2.09
N GLN A 392 -25.62 -17.34 -0.90
CA GLN A 392 -25.71 -18.79 -0.76
C GLN A 392 -27.03 -19.30 -1.32
N ALA A 393 -28.15 -18.67 -0.94
CA ALA A 393 -29.48 -19.05 -1.44
C ALA A 393 -29.58 -18.91 -2.98
N GLU A 394 -29.05 -17.84 -3.56
CA GLU A 394 -29.03 -17.62 -5.02
C GLU A 394 -28.20 -18.67 -5.77
N ILE A 395 -27.06 -19.06 -5.19
CA ILE A 395 -26.19 -20.13 -5.72
C ILE A 395 -26.90 -21.48 -5.65
N GLU A 396 -27.53 -21.80 -4.52
CA GLU A 396 -28.27 -23.05 -4.32
C GLU A 396 -29.45 -23.15 -5.29
N GLU A 397 -30.24 -22.08 -5.43
CA GLU A 397 -31.34 -22.00 -6.40
C GLU A 397 -30.84 -22.20 -7.83
N SER A 398 -29.72 -21.58 -8.19
CA SER A 398 -29.12 -21.74 -9.53
C SER A 398 -28.64 -23.18 -9.76
N CYS A 399 -28.05 -23.82 -8.77
CA CYS A 399 -27.65 -25.23 -8.85
C CYS A 399 -28.86 -26.14 -9.04
N GLU A 400 -29.92 -25.97 -8.23
CA GLU A 400 -31.17 -26.74 -8.33
C GLU A 400 -31.83 -26.59 -9.70
N ARG A 401 -31.89 -25.36 -10.22
CA ARG A 401 -32.46 -25.04 -11.52
C ARG A 401 -31.69 -25.69 -12.67
N ILE A 402 -30.36 -25.63 -12.65
CA ILE A 402 -29.50 -26.23 -13.68
C ILE A 402 -29.59 -27.76 -13.60
N ASN A 403 -29.46 -28.33 -12.41
CA ASN A 403 -29.56 -29.77 -12.20
C ASN A 403 -30.96 -30.28 -12.58
N GLY A 404 -32.04 -29.58 -12.21
CA GLY A 404 -33.41 -29.96 -12.57
C GLY A 404 -33.65 -30.01 -14.09
N LYS A 405 -32.92 -29.20 -14.88
CA LYS A 405 -33.07 -29.14 -16.34
C LYS A 405 -32.23 -30.17 -17.10
N PHE A 406 -31.01 -30.45 -16.65
CA PHE A 406 -30.05 -31.28 -17.41
C PHE A 406 -29.63 -32.58 -16.70
N ARG A 407 -30.17 -32.89 -15.53
CA ARG A 407 -29.87 -34.14 -14.79
C ARG A 407 -30.39 -35.35 -15.56
N ASP A 408 -29.60 -36.42 -15.49
CA ASP A 408 -29.95 -37.76 -15.93
C ASP A 408 -29.57 -38.78 -14.83
N PRO A 409 -30.07 -40.03 -14.87
CA PRO A 409 -29.68 -41.06 -13.91
C PRO A 409 -28.15 -41.25 -13.84
N GLY A 410 -27.56 -40.97 -12.68
CA GLY A 410 -26.10 -41.05 -12.46
C GLY A 410 -25.30 -39.85 -12.98
N TYR A 411 -25.95 -38.81 -13.48
CA TYR A 411 -25.34 -37.57 -13.98
C TYR A 411 -25.96 -36.33 -13.33
N GLU A 412 -25.11 -35.54 -12.68
CA GLU A 412 -25.48 -34.23 -12.16
C GLU A 412 -24.53 -33.19 -12.77
N PRO A 413 -25.03 -32.21 -13.54
CA PRO A 413 -24.19 -31.24 -14.23
C PRO A 413 -23.46 -30.29 -13.28
N VAL A 414 -24.02 -30.03 -12.09
CA VAL A 414 -23.40 -29.16 -11.06
C VAL A 414 -23.37 -29.89 -9.71
N VAL A 415 -22.16 -30.16 -9.22
CA VAL A 415 -21.92 -30.68 -7.86
C VAL A 415 -21.48 -29.54 -6.96
N PHE A 416 -22.38 -29.08 -6.10
CA PHE A 416 -22.12 -27.99 -5.17
C PHE A 416 -21.69 -28.51 -3.79
N ILE A 417 -20.52 -28.08 -3.33
CA ILE A 417 -19.93 -28.48 -2.05
C ILE A 417 -19.73 -27.24 -1.17
N HIS A 418 -20.64 -27.02 -0.21
CA HIS A 418 -20.54 -25.92 0.74
C HIS A 418 -19.95 -26.39 2.08
N ARG A 419 -18.62 -26.56 2.11
CA ARG A 419 -17.84 -26.84 3.33
C ARG A 419 -16.35 -26.60 3.07
N SER A 420 -15.59 -26.37 4.14
CA SER A 420 -14.13 -26.42 4.03
C SER A 420 -13.67 -27.84 3.74
N LEU A 421 -12.79 -27.98 2.74
CA LEU A 421 -12.12 -29.24 2.43
C LEU A 421 -10.78 -29.35 3.16
N SER A 422 -10.38 -30.58 3.48
CA SER A 422 -8.99 -30.85 3.84
C SER A 422 -8.07 -30.59 2.65
N THR A 423 -6.77 -30.34 2.91
CA THR A 423 -5.78 -30.13 1.85
C THR A 423 -5.70 -31.35 0.93
N ALA A 424 -5.75 -32.58 1.48
CA ALA A 424 -5.74 -33.81 0.68
C ALA A 424 -6.97 -33.91 -0.25
N GLU A 425 -8.18 -33.64 0.24
CA GLU A 425 -9.39 -33.61 -0.59
C GLU A 425 -9.28 -32.55 -1.70
N ARG A 426 -8.85 -31.32 -1.36
CA ARG A 426 -8.70 -30.22 -2.34
C ARG A 426 -7.73 -30.61 -3.47
N MET A 427 -6.57 -31.18 -3.13
CA MET A 427 -5.57 -31.61 -4.11
C MET A 427 -6.04 -32.82 -4.94
N ALA A 428 -6.90 -33.68 -4.39
CA ALA A 428 -7.53 -34.77 -5.14
C ALA A 428 -8.50 -34.22 -6.21
N TYR A 429 -9.33 -33.23 -5.87
CA TYR A 429 -10.18 -32.52 -6.84
C TYR A 429 -9.36 -31.85 -7.95
N TYR A 430 -8.27 -31.15 -7.62
CA TYR A 430 -7.37 -30.59 -8.64
C TYR A 430 -6.78 -31.66 -9.56
N SER A 431 -6.50 -32.85 -9.04
CA SER A 431 -5.91 -33.94 -9.83
C SER A 431 -6.90 -34.47 -10.88
N VAL A 432 -8.19 -34.59 -10.55
CA VAL A 432 -9.23 -35.08 -11.48
C VAL A 432 -9.76 -33.99 -12.43
N ALA A 433 -9.68 -32.72 -12.06
CA ALA A 433 -10.24 -31.62 -12.84
C ALA A 433 -9.53 -31.41 -14.19
N GLU A 434 -10.28 -31.43 -15.28
CA GLU A 434 -9.76 -31.10 -16.62
C GLU A 434 -9.49 -29.60 -16.76
N CYS A 435 -10.32 -28.77 -16.13
CA CYS A 435 -10.17 -27.31 -16.14
C CYS A 435 -10.50 -26.71 -14.77
N VAL A 436 -9.70 -25.74 -14.33
CA VAL A 436 -10.07 -24.85 -13.21
C VAL A 436 -10.64 -23.54 -13.73
N VAL A 437 -11.74 -23.11 -13.12
CA VAL A 437 -12.55 -21.98 -13.56
C VAL A 437 -12.61 -20.92 -12.46
N VAL A 438 -12.05 -19.75 -12.73
CA VAL A 438 -12.00 -18.58 -11.84
C VAL A 438 -12.76 -17.42 -12.48
N THR A 439 -13.96 -17.14 -11.98
CA THR A 439 -14.87 -16.11 -12.51
C THR A 439 -14.98 -14.88 -11.61
N ALA A 440 -14.04 -14.70 -10.69
CA ALA A 440 -14.06 -13.58 -9.77
C ALA A 440 -14.10 -12.24 -10.51
N VAL A 441 -15.06 -11.39 -10.14
CA VAL A 441 -15.26 -10.06 -10.74
C VAL A 441 -14.20 -9.08 -10.26
N ARG A 442 -13.64 -9.31 -9.07
CA ARG A 442 -12.44 -8.68 -8.53
C ARG A 442 -11.77 -9.63 -7.55
N ASP A 443 -10.46 -9.81 -7.66
CA ASP A 443 -9.68 -10.58 -6.68
C ASP A 443 -8.24 -10.08 -6.62
N GLY A 444 -7.70 -9.93 -5.41
CA GLY A 444 -6.34 -9.44 -5.19
C GLY A 444 -5.31 -10.33 -5.86
N MET A 445 -5.17 -11.55 -5.35
CA MET A 445 -4.45 -12.65 -5.98
C MET A 445 -5.22 -13.95 -5.74
N ASN A 446 -5.39 -14.76 -6.78
CA ASN A 446 -6.04 -16.06 -6.68
C ASN A 446 -5.00 -17.17 -6.90
N LEU A 447 -4.76 -17.96 -5.85
CA LEU A 447 -3.76 -19.03 -5.85
C LEU A 447 -4.33 -20.40 -6.25
N THR A 448 -5.65 -20.54 -6.41
CA THR A 448 -6.30 -21.80 -6.85
C THR A 448 -5.71 -22.32 -8.16
N PRO A 449 -5.52 -21.49 -9.22
CA PRO A 449 -4.84 -21.94 -10.43
C PRO A 449 -3.43 -22.47 -10.20
N TYR A 450 -2.67 -21.85 -9.29
CA TYR A 450 -1.28 -22.22 -9.01
C TYR A 450 -1.22 -23.60 -8.34
N GLU A 451 -2.06 -23.83 -7.32
CA GLU A 451 -2.18 -25.14 -6.66
C GLU A 451 -2.57 -26.22 -7.67
N TYR A 452 -3.54 -25.94 -8.54
CA TYR A 452 -4.00 -26.85 -9.58
C TYR A 452 -2.90 -27.23 -10.57
N ILE A 453 -2.14 -26.25 -11.09
CA ILE A 453 -1.04 -26.49 -12.03
C ILE A 453 -0.03 -27.47 -11.43
N VAL A 454 0.34 -27.29 -10.16
CA VAL A 454 1.30 -28.18 -9.47
C VAL A 454 0.71 -29.57 -9.26
N CYS A 455 -0.57 -29.69 -8.91
CA CYS A 455 -1.23 -31.00 -8.83
C CYS A 455 -1.24 -31.76 -10.16
N ARG A 456 -1.43 -31.05 -11.28
CA ARG A 456 -1.45 -31.65 -12.62
C ARG A 456 -0.06 -32.02 -13.14
N GLN A 457 1.00 -31.44 -12.59
CA GLN A 457 2.37 -31.85 -12.89
C GLN A 457 2.70 -33.24 -12.33
N ALA A 458 2.14 -33.60 -11.17
CA ALA A 458 2.48 -34.84 -10.48
C ALA A 458 2.23 -36.09 -11.34
N PRO A 459 2.98 -37.20 -11.13
CA PRO A 459 2.67 -38.48 -11.74
C PRO A 459 1.24 -38.88 -11.40
N SER A 460 0.43 -39.21 -12.41
CA SER A 460 -0.91 -39.72 -12.16
C SER A 460 -0.76 -41.10 -11.51
N GLY A 461 -1.28 -41.25 -10.29
CA GLY A 461 -1.22 -42.49 -9.51
C GLY A 461 -1.46 -43.73 -10.38
N GLY A 462 -0.39 -44.51 -10.50
CA GLY A 462 -0.22 -45.75 -11.26
C GLY A 462 1.20 -46.22 -10.96
N ALA A 463 1.38 -47.52 -10.74
CA ALA A 463 2.66 -48.11 -10.33
C ALA A 463 3.86 -47.47 -11.04
N ALA A 464 4.92 -47.18 -10.27
CA ALA A 464 6.19 -46.60 -10.73
C ALA A 464 6.58 -47.13 -12.13
N GLY A 465 6.27 -46.37 -13.18
CA GLY A 465 6.37 -46.88 -14.55
C GLY A 465 5.83 -45.97 -15.65
N ASP A 466 4.82 -45.13 -15.40
CA ASP A 466 4.23 -44.26 -16.45
C ASP A 466 4.57 -42.78 -16.28
N SER A 467 5.86 -42.46 -16.19
CA SER A 467 6.40 -41.09 -16.33
C SER A 467 6.24 -40.52 -17.75
N SER A 468 5.62 -41.29 -18.66
CA SER A 468 5.51 -40.97 -20.09
C SER A 468 4.26 -40.18 -20.47
N ARG A 469 3.26 -40.08 -19.58
CA ARG A 469 2.02 -39.36 -19.91
C ARG A 469 2.24 -37.86 -19.97
N PRO A 470 1.83 -37.20 -21.07
CA PRO A 470 1.89 -35.76 -21.19
C PRO A 470 1.10 -35.06 -20.07
N LYS A 471 1.67 -33.97 -19.56
CA LYS A 471 1.07 -33.17 -18.48
C LYS A 471 0.19 -32.10 -19.08
N LYS A 472 -1.00 -31.91 -18.50
CA LYS A 472 -2.00 -30.98 -19.01
C LYS A 472 -2.76 -30.28 -17.89
N SER A 473 -3.00 -28.99 -18.07
CA SER A 473 -3.82 -28.17 -17.18
C SER A 473 -4.53 -27.10 -18.00
N MET A 474 -5.84 -26.99 -17.84
CA MET A 474 -6.63 -25.95 -18.47
C MET A 474 -7.17 -24.97 -17.45
N LEU A 475 -7.14 -23.70 -17.81
CA LEU A 475 -7.49 -22.58 -16.94
C LEU A 475 -8.40 -21.63 -17.69
N VAL A 476 -9.58 -21.38 -17.13
CA VAL A 476 -10.47 -20.28 -17.53
C VAL A 476 -10.44 -19.26 -16.41
N VAL A 477 -9.87 -18.08 -16.65
CA VAL A 477 -9.52 -17.12 -15.59
C VAL A 477 -10.01 -15.73 -15.97
N SER A 478 -10.74 -15.11 -15.04
CA SER A 478 -11.19 -13.72 -15.17
C SER A 478 -10.01 -12.77 -15.43
N GLU A 479 -10.20 -11.77 -16.29
CA GLU A 479 -9.22 -10.69 -16.49
C GLU A 479 -9.07 -9.78 -15.26
N PHE A 480 -9.99 -9.89 -14.29
CA PHE A 480 -10.06 -9.04 -13.11
C PHE A 480 -9.40 -9.63 -11.84
N VAL A 481 -8.60 -10.69 -11.99
CA VAL A 481 -7.86 -11.31 -10.88
C VAL A 481 -6.36 -11.14 -11.04
N GLY A 482 -5.64 -10.95 -9.92
CA GLY A 482 -4.20 -10.65 -9.95
C GLY A 482 -3.30 -11.75 -10.53
N CYS A 483 -3.76 -13.00 -10.65
CA CYS A 483 -3.00 -14.06 -11.31
C CYS A 483 -3.11 -14.05 -12.84
N SER A 484 -4.10 -13.35 -13.41
CA SER A 484 -4.39 -13.36 -14.85
C SER A 484 -3.21 -12.86 -15.72
N PRO A 485 -2.50 -11.77 -15.35
CA PRO A 485 -1.32 -11.32 -16.09
C PRO A 485 -0.17 -12.34 -16.08
N SER A 486 -0.01 -13.08 -14.97
CA SER A 486 1.05 -14.07 -14.79
C SER A 486 0.86 -15.36 -15.58
N LEU A 487 -0.39 -15.82 -15.72
CA LEU A 487 -0.72 -17.12 -16.32
C LEU A 487 -1.05 -16.98 -17.82
N SER A 488 -0.03 -16.66 -18.62
CA SER A 488 -0.18 -16.35 -20.07
C SER A 488 -0.84 -17.43 -20.93
N GLY A 489 -0.84 -18.70 -20.49
CA GLY A 489 -1.52 -19.80 -21.19
C GLY A 489 -3.00 -19.97 -20.84
N ALA A 490 -3.56 -19.16 -19.92
CA ALA A 490 -4.95 -19.28 -19.49
C ALA A 490 -5.90 -18.67 -20.53
N ILE A 491 -7.11 -19.20 -20.64
CA ILE A 491 -8.20 -18.58 -21.41
C ILE A 491 -8.78 -17.47 -20.55
N ARG A 492 -8.53 -16.22 -20.95
CA ARG A 492 -8.97 -15.04 -20.22
C ARG A 492 -10.42 -14.72 -20.56
N ILE A 493 -11.23 -14.46 -19.54
CA ILE A 493 -12.65 -14.14 -19.70
C ILE A 493 -12.99 -12.84 -19.00
N ASN A 494 -14.00 -12.14 -19.53
CA ASN A 494 -14.74 -11.17 -18.78
C ASN A 494 -15.97 -11.90 -18.19
N PRO A 495 -16.04 -12.13 -16.86
CA PRO A 495 -17.08 -12.97 -16.26
C PRO A 495 -18.48 -12.38 -16.39
N TRP A 496 -18.61 -11.08 -16.71
CA TRP A 496 -19.89 -10.42 -16.96
C TRP A 496 -20.51 -10.81 -18.31
N ASN A 497 -19.69 -11.32 -19.24
CA ASN A 497 -20.16 -11.85 -20.51
C ASN A 497 -20.33 -13.37 -20.37
N VAL A 498 -21.55 -13.78 -19.99
CA VAL A 498 -21.89 -15.18 -19.71
C VAL A 498 -21.72 -16.05 -20.96
N GLU A 499 -22.13 -15.54 -22.12
CA GLU A 499 -22.03 -16.25 -23.40
C GLU A 499 -20.58 -16.51 -23.79
N ALA A 500 -19.71 -15.50 -23.72
CA ALA A 500 -18.29 -15.67 -24.01
C ALA A 500 -17.60 -16.56 -22.97
N THR A 501 -18.01 -16.48 -21.71
CA THR A 501 -17.50 -17.37 -20.66
C THR A 501 -17.92 -18.82 -20.95
N ALA A 502 -19.15 -19.06 -21.40
CA ALA A 502 -19.63 -20.38 -21.78
C ALA A 502 -18.84 -20.99 -22.96
N GLU A 503 -18.55 -20.21 -24.00
CA GLU A 503 -17.67 -20.65 -25.09
C GLU A 503 -16.26 -20.95 -24.58
N ALA A 504 -15.70 -20.12 -23.69
CA ALA A 504 -14.39 -20.38 -23.09
C ALA A 504 -14.34 -21.67 -22.26
N LEU A 505 -15.43 -22.01 -21.55
CA LEU A 505 -15.55 -23.31 -20.85
C LEU A 505 -15.53 -24.47 -21.86
N ASN A 506 -16.30 -24.36 -22.94
CA ASN A 506 -16.32 -25.35 -24.01
C ASN A 506 -14.94 -25.51 -24.67
N ASP A 507 -14.29 -24.41 -25.00
CA ASP A 507 -12.96 -24.40 -25.62
C ASP A 507 -11.96 -25.10 -24.70
N ALA A 508 -11.95 -24.75 -23.40
CA ALA A 508 -11.01 -25.33 -22.43
C ALA A 508 -11.04 -26.87 -22.42
N ILE A 509 -12.22 -27.47 -22.52
CA ILE A 509 -12.38 -28.93 -22.50
C ILE A 509 -12.27 -29.58 -23.88
N SER A 510 -12.58 -28.84 -24.95
CA SER A 510 -12.60 -29.34 -26.35
C SER A 510 -11.27 -29.20 -27.09
N LEU A 511 -10.32 -28.43 -26.56
CA LEU A 511 -9.02 -28.20 -27.20
C LEU A 511 -8.23 -29.51 -27.43
N PRO A 512 -7.43 -29.59 -28.51
CA PRO A 512 -6.53 -30.73 -28.73
C PRO A 512 -5.54 -30.91 -27.59
N GLU A 513 -5.25 -32.16 -27.23
CA GLU A 513 -4.36 -32.49 -26.10
C GLU A 513 -2.97 -31.83 -26.20
N SER A 514 -2.39 -31.75 -27.41
CA SER A 514 -1.11 -31.08 -27.65
C SER A 514 -1.13 -29.59 -27.28
N GLU A 515 -2.26 -28.90 -27.42
CA GLU A 515 -2.38 -27.51 -27.00
C GLU A 515 -2.47 -27.40 -25.47
N LYS A 516 -3.20 -28.32 -24.83
CA LYS A 516 -3.29 -28.38 -23.37
C LYS A 516 -1.92 -28.62 -22.73
N GLU A 517 -1.08 -29.43 -23.35
CA GLU A 517 0.31 -29.67 -22.94
C GLU A 517 1.18 -28.41 -23.01
N VAL A 518 1.13 -27.69 -24.14
CA VAL A 518 1.90 -26.46 -24.32
C VAL A 518 1.45 -25.37 -23.33
N ARG A 519 0.15 -25.26 -23.07
CA ARG A 519 -0.39 -24.33 -22.06
C ARG A 519 0.10 -24.70 -20.66
N HIS A 520 0.05 -25.99 -20.31
CA HIS A 520 0.55 -26.49 -19.04
C HIS A 520 2.03 -26.20 -18.82
N GLU A 521 2.89 -26.45 -19.82
CA GLU A 521 4.32 -26.17 -19.72
C GLU A 521 4.59 -24.67 -19.44
N LYS A 522 3.86 -23.77 -20.12
CA LYS A 522 3.96 -22.33 -19.85
C LYS A 522 3.53 -21.98 -18.43
N HIS A 523 2.42 -22.56 -17.96
CA HIS A 523 1.91 -22.34 -16.61
C HIS A 523 2.87 -22.85 -15.54
N TYR A 524 3.32 -24.10 -15.65
CA TYR A 524 4.19 -24.73 -14.67
C TYR A 524 5.55 -24.05 -14.60
N ARG A 525 6.14 -23.65 -15.74
CA ARG A 525 7.39 -22.89 -15.77
C ARG A 525 7.32 -21.58 -14.97
N TYR A 526 6.22 -20.86 -15.07
CA TYR A 526 6.02 -19.64 -14.29
C TYR A 526 5.87 -19.97 -12.80
N VAL A 527 4.94 -20.87 -12.45
CA VAL A 527 4.61 -21.19 -11.06
C VAL A 527 5.79 -21.80 -10.29
N SER A 528 6.60 -22.64 -10.94
CA SER A 528 7.78 -23.27 -10.34
C SER A 528 8.94 -22.32 -10.07
N THR A 529 8.98 -21.15 -10.73
CA THR A 529 10.04 -20.15 -10.57
C THR A 529 9.61 -18.94 -9.73
N HIS A 530 8.30 -18.73 -9.57
CA HIS A 530 7.71 -17.62 -8.83
C HIS A 530 6.92 -18.15 -7.63
N ASP A 531 7.61 -18.89 -6.75
CA ASP A 531 7.03 -19.45 -5.53
C ASP A 531 7.01 -18.42 -4.37
N VAL A 532 6.46 -18.81 -3.22
CA VAL A 532 6.38 -17.94 -2.04
C VAL A 532 7.76 -17.58 -1.46
N ALA A 533 8.75 -18.48 -1.59
CA ALA A 533 10.11 -18.25 -1.09
C ALA A 533 10.85 -17.21 -1.95
N TYR A 534 10.71 -17.27 -3.27
CA TYR A 534 11.14 -16.20 -4.16
C TYR A 534 10.45 -14.89 -3.80
N TRP A 535 9.14 -14.96 -3.48
CA TRP A 535 8.37 -13.78 -3.10
C TRP A 535 8.90 -13.05 -1.88
N SER A 536 9.07 -13.76 -0.76
CA SER A 536 9.55 -13.16 0.48
C SER A 536 11.01 -12.72 0.41
N ARG A 537 11.87 -13.51 -0.26
CA ARG A 537 13.28 -13.15 -0.48
C ARG A 537 13.44 -11.84 -1.24
N SER A 538 12.71 -11.70 -2.35
CA SER A 538 12.81 -10.48 -3.17
C SER A 538 12.26 -9.27 -2.43
N PHE A 539 11.20 -9.43 -1.64
CA PHE A 539 10.66 -8.34 -0.82
C PHE A 539 11.65 -7.89 0.26
N LEU A 540 12.28 -8.83 0.98
CA LEU A 540 13.30 -8.53 1.98
C LEU A 540 14.49 -7.77 1.39
N GLN A 541 15.03 -8.24 0.26
CA GLN A 541 16.14 -7.58 -0.43
C GLN A 541 15.83 -6.12 -0.82
N ASP A 542 14.61 -5.85 -1.32
CA ASP A 542 14.21 -4.49 -1.65
C ASP A 542 13.90 -3.66 -0.40
N MET A 543 13.47 -4.30 0.70
CA MET A 543 13.26 -3.64 1.99
C MET A 543 14.59 -3.19 2.57
N GLU A 544 15.61 -4.05 2.60
CA GLU A 544 16.99 -3.72 3.01
C GLU A 544 17.53 -2.51 2.25
N ARG A 545 17.33 -2.48 0.92
CA ARG A 545 17.74 -1.36 0.07
C ARG A 545 16.98 -0.08 0.40
N SER A 546 15.66 -0.17 0.59
CA SER A 546 14.81 0.99 0.88
C SER A 546 15.11 1.59 2.27
N CYS A 547 15.51 0.75 3.22
CA CYS A 547 15.87 1.16 4.58
C CYS A 547 17.28 1.79 4.70
N ALA A 548 18.17 1.58 3.71
CA ALA A 548 19.55 2.07 3.77
C ALA A 548 19.65 3.60 3.96
N ASP A 549 18.65 4.34 3.47
CA ASP A 549 18.58 5.80 3.60
C ASP A 549 18.45 6.29 5.05
N HIS A 550 17.85 5.51 5.96
CA HIS A 550 17.64 5.92 7.36
C HIS A 550 18.93 6.08 8.14
N PHE A 551 19.93 5.26 7.81
CA PHE A 551 21.24 5.30 8.44
C PHE A 551 22.14 6.36 7.80
N ARG A 552 21.84 6.75 6.56
CA ARG A 552 22.55 7.79 5.82
C ARG A 552 22.00 9.19 6.02
N LYS A 553 20.79 9.34 6.57
CA LYS A 553 20.12 10.64 6.78
C LYS A 553 19.81 10.86 8.26
N ARG A 554 19.67 12.13 8.65
CA ARG A 554 19.12 12.50 9.96
C ARG A 554 17.60 12.54 9.86
N CYS A 555 16.92 11.82 10.73
CA CYS A 555 15.47 11.67 10.71
C CYS A 555 14.83 12.27 11.97
N TRP A 556 13.80 13.09 11.79
CA TRP A 556 13.00 13.66 12.89
C TRP A 556 11.52 13.34 12.71
N GLY A 557 10.88 12.87 13.78
CA GLY A 557 9.43 12.74 13.84
C GLY A 557 8.76 14.10 14.08
N ILE A 558 7.84 14.50 13.22
CA ILE A 558 7.09 15.75 13.31
C ILE A 558 5.60 15.48 13.17
N GLY A 559 4.79 16.13 14.00
CA GLY A 559 3.32 16.06 13.94
C GLY A 559 2.71 15.11 14.96
N LEU A 560 1.37 15.08 14.99
CA LEU A 560 0.58 14.27 15.92
C LEU A 560 -0.46 13.45 15.15
N GLY A 561 -0.90 12.33 15.74
CA GLY A 561 -1.90 11.45 15.14
C GLY A 561 -1.47 10.97 13.74
N PHE A 562 -2.41 11.03 12.78
CA PHE A 562 -2.15 10.70 11.37
C PHE A 562 -1.52 11.84 10.56
N GLY A 563 -1.27 13.00 11.18
CA GLY A 563 -0.40 14.05 10.63
C GLY A 563 1.08 13.86 10.97
N PHE A 564 1.42 12.80 11.72
CA PHE A 564 2.80 12.43 12.00
C PHE A 564 3.51 12.00 10.72
N ARG A 565 4.74 12.48 10.57
CA ARG A 565 5.63 12.21 9.45
C ARG A 565 7.07 12.21 9.92
N VAL A 566 7.91 11.51 9.18
CA VAL A 566 9.36 11.56 9.39
C VAL A 566 9.97 12.43 8.31
N VAL A 567 10.66 13.47 8.75
CA VAL A 567 11.48 14.31 7.87
C VAL A 567 12.89 13.77 7.89
N ALA A 568 13.42 13.39 6.71
CA ALA A 568 14.79 12.93 6.56
C ALA A 568 15.62 13.95 5.78
N LEU A 569 16.69 14.45 6.41
CA LEU A 569 17.59 15.44 5.81
C LEU A 569 19.02 14.89 5.74
N ASP A 570 19.85 15.55 4.95
CA ASP A 570 21.27 15.22 4.81
C ASP A 570 21.98 15.22 6.18
N PRO A 571 22.97 14.34 6.44
CA PRO A 571 23.74 14.34 7.69
C PRO A 571 24.39 15.68 8.02
N ASN A 572 24.77 16.44 7.00
CA ASN A 572 25.39 17.75 7.15
C ASN A 572 24.35 18.84 7.41
N PHE A 573 23.06 18.53 7.38
CA PHE A 573 22.02 19.45 7.80
C PHE A 573 22.22 19.81 9.28
N ARG A 574 22.52 21.08 9.52
CA ARG A 574 22.61 21.67 10.84
C ARG A 574 21.34 22.47 11.05
N LYS A 575 20.49 21.97 11.95
CA LYS A 575 19.33 22.76 12.41
C LYS A 575 19.87 24.07 12.99
N LEU A 576 19.35 25.20 12.49
CA LEU A 576 19.70 26.50 13.04
C LEU A 576 19.27 26.57 14.51
N SER A 577 20.23 26.77 15.41
CA SER A 577 19.97 27.03 16.82
C SER A 577 19.44 28.45 16.97
N VAL A 578 18.29 28.59 17.63
CA VAL A 578 17.67 29.90 17.87
C VAL A 578 18.61 30.75 18.72
N ASP A 579 19.23 30.18 19.74
CA ASP A 579 20.13 30.90 20.65
C ASP A 579 21.41 31.35 19.93
N ASP A 580 22.01 30.48 19.11
CA ASP A 580 23.19 30.84 18.32
C ASP A 580 22.86 31.93 17.30
N ALA A 581 21.71 31.81 16.62
CA ALA A 581 21.24 32.81 15.67
C ALA A 581 20.99 34.16 16.36
N VAL A 582 20.33 34.16 17.53
CA VAL A 582 20.07 35.38 18.31
C VAL A 582 21.36 35.99 18.85
N ALA A 583 22.31 35.18 19.31
CA ALA A 583 23.60 35.65 19.81
C ALA A 583 24.45 36.23 18.68
N ALA A 584 24.53 35.55 17.53
CA ALA A 584 25.19 36.04 16.33
C ALA A 584 24.54 37.33 15.81
N TYR A 585 23.21 37.36 15.75
CA TYR A 585 22.43 38.55 15.39
C TYR A 585 22.73 39.72 16.34
N SER A 586 22.83 39.48 17.65
CA SER A 586 23.08 40.55 18.62
C SER A 586 24.50 41.12 18.54
N ARG A 587 25.51 40.28 18.26
CA ARG A 587 26.92 40.69 18.14
C ARG A 587 27.26 41.35 16.80
N ALA A 588 26.58 40.96 15.72
CA ALA A 588 26.88 41.42 14.38
C ALA A 588 26.72 42.94 14.23
N LYS A 589 27.70 43.57 13.57
CA LYS A 589 27.71 45.03 13.31
C LYS A 589 26.96 45.39 12.02
N SER A 590 26.88 44.45 11.09
CA SER A 590 26.08 44.52 9.85
C SER A 590 25.48 43.15 9.59
N ARG A 591 24.21 43.11 9.18
CA ARG A 591 23.40 41.89 9.07
C ARG A 591 22.61 41.91 7.77
N ALA A 592 22.88 40.96 6.89
CA ALA A 592 22.05 40.73 5.70
C ALA A 592 20.92 39.77 6.05
N VAL A 593 19.68 40.14 5.74
CA VAL A 593 18.50 39.29 5.94
C VAL A 593 17.79 39.16 4.60
N LEU A 594 17.80 37.96 4.03
CA LEU A 594 17.16 37.64 2.76
C LEU A 594 15.89 36.85 3.06
N LEU A 595 14.75 37.38 2.63
CA LEU A 595 13.44 36.77 2.89
C LEU A 595 12.84 36.35 1.57
N ASP A 596 12.47 35.08 1.45
CA ASP A 596 11.64 34.62 0.34
C ASP A 596 10.18 35.05 0.55
N TYR A 597 9.54 35.54 -0.50
CA TYR A 597 8.13 35.90 -0.45
C TYR A 597 7.22 34.73 -0.84
N ASP A 598 7.53 34.05 -1.95
CA ASP A 598 6.65 33.08 -2.61
C ASP A 598 6.80 31.68 -1.99
N GLY A 599 6.07 31.42 -0.91
CA GLY A 599 6.04 30.13 -0.23
C GLY A 599 6.52 30.20 1.22
N THR A 600 7.32 31.22 1.56
CA THR A 600 7.78 31.46 2.95
C THR A 600 6.88 32.46 3.70
N LEU A 601 6.75 33.70 3.21
CA LEU A 601 5.92 34.73 3.84
C LEU A 601 4.47 34.75 3.31
N MET A 602 4.27 34.21 2.12
CA MET A 602 2.96 34.04 1.48
C MET A 602 2.69 32.54 1.27
N PRO A 603 1.58 31.99 1.79
CA PRO A 603 1.19 30.61 1.50
C PRO A 603 1.00 30.40 -0.01
N GLN A 604 1.56 29.32 -0.57
CA GLN A 604 1.51 29.03 -2.01
C GLN A 604 0.08 28.95 -2.57
N ASN A 605 -0.88 28.48 -1.75
CA ASN A 605 -2.28 28.27 -2.17
C ASN A 605 -3.18 29.49 -1.91
N SER A 606 -2.60 30.65 -1.56
CA SER A 606 -3.39 31.86 -1.33
C SER A 606 -3.80 32.49 -2.66
N ILE A 607 -5.11 32.68 -2.85
CA ILE A 607 -5.65 33.48 -3.96
C ILE A 607 -5.20 34.95 -3.80
N ILE A 608 -5.20 35.45 -2.56
CA ILE A 608 -4.74 36.79 -2.25
C ILE A 608 -3.22 36.75 -2.10
N ARG A 609 -2.52 37.32 -3.09
CA ARG A 609 -1.04 37.32 -3.14
C ARG A 609 -0.40 38.58 -2.59
N THR A 610 -1.19 39.53 -2.10
CA THR A 610 -0.69 40.76 -1.48
C THR A 610 -0.29 40.55 -0.03
N PRO A 611 0.76 41.22 0.48
CA PRO A 611 1.19 41.10 1.86
C PRO A 611 0.13 41.66 2.81
N SER A 612 -0.04 41.02 3.97
CA SER A 612 -0.97 41.50 4.99
C SER A 612 -0.39 42.74 5.70
N PRO A 613 -1.24 43.60 6.31
CA PRO A 613 -0.77 44.74 7.09
C PRO A 613 0.20 44.34 8.22
N GLN A 614 0.02 43.14 8.78
CA GLN A 614 0.90 42.60 9.81
C GLN A 614 2.30 42.28 9.26
N VAL A 615 2.40 41.68 8.06
CA VAL A 615 3.68 41.42 7.38
C VAL A 615 4.40 42.73 7.08
N ILE A 616 3.69 43.72 6.55
CA ILE A 616 4.24 45.06 6.28
C ILE A 616 4.77 45.72 7.57
N SER A 617 4.03 45.65 8.66
CA SER A 617 4.45 46.18 9.97
C SER A 617 5.71 45.47 10.50
N LEU A 618 5.78 44.14 10.37
CA LEU A 618 6.95 43.34 10.75
C LEU A 618 8.19 43.72 9.94
N LEU A 619 8.06 43.81 8.61
CA LEU A 619 9.15 44.20 7.72
C LEU A 619 9.66 45.60 8.03
N ASN A 620 8.76 46.57 8.25
CA ASN A 620 9.14 47.92 8.64
C ASN A 620 9.91 47.96 9.98
N ARG A 621 9.47 47.19 10.99
CA ARG A 621 10.22 47.07 12.25
C ARG A 621 11.59 46.43 12.03
N LEU A 622 11.69 45.39 11.20
CA LEU A 622 12.95 44.73 10.90
C LEU A 622 13.93 45.66 10.18
N CYS A 623 13.44 46.44 9.21
CA CYS A 623 14.21 47.42 8.44
C CYS A 623 14.54 48.70 9.23
N SER A 624 13.84 48.99 10.32
CA SER A 624 14.13 50.18 11.15
C SER A 624 15.45 50.07 11.91
N ASN A 625 15.99 48.86 12.08
CA ASN A 625 17.29 48.67 12.70
C ASN A 625 18.41 48.99 11.67
N PRO A 626 19.25 50.00 11.90
CA PRO A 626 20.25 50.43 10.91
C PRO A 626 21.36 49.41 10.67
N LYS A 627 21.52 48.40 11.54
CA LYS A 627 22.47 47.30 11.34
C LYS A 627 21.91 46.22 10.39
N ASN A 628 20.64 46.30 9.98
CA ASN A 628 20.01 45.33 9.09
C ASN A 628 19.94 45.88 7.67
N VAL A 629 20.39 45.06 6.72
CA VAL A 629 20.11 45.20 5.29
C VAL A 629 19.15 44.07 4.95
N VAL A 630 17.89 44.40 4.69
CA VAL A 630 16.83 43.42 4.46
C VAL A 630 16.46 43.43 2.98
N PHE A 631 16.44 42.26 2.36
CA PHE A 631 15.96 42.06 1.00
C PHE A 631 14.80 41.08 0.96
N MET A 632 13.79 41.42 0.18
CA MET A 632 12.74 40.49 -0.24
C MET A 632 13.12 39.88 -1.58
N VAL A 633 13.26 38.56 -1.64
CA VAL A 633 13.50 37.78 -2.86
C VAL A 633 12.20 37.13 -3.29
N SER A 634 11.84 37.28 -4.56
CA SER A 634 10.57 36.77 -5.07
C SER A 634 10.68 36.41 -6.55
N GLY A 635 9.87 35.44 -6.98
CA GLY A 635 9.73 35.10 -8.39
C GLY A 635 8.84 36.07 -9.17
N ARG A 636 8.23 37.06 -8.51
CA ARG A 636 7.32 38.06 -9.09
C ARG A 636 8.08 39.15 -9.86
N GLY A 637 7.37 39.80 -10.79
CA GLY A 637 7.87 40.96 -11.53
C GLY A 637 7.96 42.24 -10.69
N ARG A 638 8.69 43.23 -11.21
CA ARG A 638 9.01 44.50 -10.54
C ARG A 638 7.78 45.31 -10.14
N ASP A 639 6.77 45.38 -11.00
CA ASP A 639 5.56 46.19 -10.78
C ASP A 639 4.76 45.70 -9.56
N SER A 640 4.57 44.38 -9.47
CA SER A 640 3.87 43.76 -8.35
C SER A 640 4.59 44.02 -7.04
N LEU A 641 5.90 43.75 -6.98
CA LEU A 641 6.68 43.95 -5.77
C LEU A 641 6.80 45.43 -5.37
N SER A 642 6.97 46.32 -6.35
CA SER A 642 7.01 47.77 -6.11
C SER A 642 5.70 48.26 -5.50
N SER A 643 4.56 47.80 -6.02
CA SER A 643 3.23 48.14 -5.52
C SER A 643 2.99 47.57 -4.11
N TRP A 644 3.22 46.27 -3.92
CA TRP A 644 2.92 45.55 -2.69
C TRP A 644 3.76 46.01 -1.50
N PHE A 645 5.03 46.35 -1.74
CA PHE A 645 5.97 46.78 -0.71
C PHE A 645 6.26 48.28 -0.74
N ALA A 646 5.47 49.09 -1.46
CA ALA A 646 5.56 50.55 -1.42
C ALA A 646 5.57 51.13 0.02
N PRO A 647 4.84 50.58 1.01
CA PRO A 647 4.91 51.03 2.40
C PRO A 647 6.25 50.76 3.12
N CYS A 648 7.17 50.01 2.52
CA CYS A 648 8.44 49.57 3.12
C CYS A 648 9.65 50.18 2.38
N LYS A 649 9.85 51.50 2.48
CA LYS A 649 10.92 52.22 1.73
C LYS A 649 12.36 51.73 2.01
N LYS A 650 12.61 51.18 3.20
CA LYS A 650 13.93 50.68 3.63
C LYS A 650 14.17 49.20 3.26
N LEU A 651 13.24 48.58 2.53
CA LEU A 651 13.34 47.19 2.10
C LEU A 651 13.95 47.13 0.70
N GLY A 652 15.03 46.37 0.54
CA GLY A 652 15.55 46.01 -0.76
C GLY A 652 14.64 44.97 -1.43
N LEU A 653 14.48 45.03 -2.75
CA LEU A 653 13.64 44.09 -3.50
C LEU A 653 14.47 43.38 -4.56
N ALA A 654 14.30 42.08 -4.67
CA ALA A 654 14.86 41.24 -5.72
C ALA A 654 13.71 40.57 -6.48
N ALA A 655 13.42 41.07 -7.67
CA ALA A 655 12.36 40.56 -8.54
C ALA A 655 12.91 39.49 -9.49
N GLU A 656 12.03 38.61 -9.95
CA GLU A 656 12.35 37.54 -10.90
C GLU A 656 13.58 36.73 -10.48
N HIS A 657 13.59 36.30 -9.21
CA HIS A 657 14.68 35.56 -8.58
C HIS A 657 16.05 36.27 -8.59
N GLY A 658 16.04 37.61 -8.58
CA GLY A 658 17.23 38.45 -8.49
C GLY A 658 17.78 38.93 -9.81
N TYR A 659 17.05 38.73 -10.92
CA TYR A 659 17.39 39.37 -12.20
C TYR A 659 17.29 40.89 -12.12
N PHE A 660 16.30 41.41 -11.38
CA PHE A 660 16.22 42.83 -11.04
C PHE A 660 16.39 43.05 -9.55
N LEU A 661 17.19 44.05 -9.19
CA LEU A 661 17.44 44.45 -7.81
C LEU A 661 17.10 45.92 -7.61
N ARG A 662 16.46 46.25 -6.49
CA ARG A 662 16.28 47.61 -6.01
C ARG A 662 16.84 47.71 -4.61
N TRP A 663 17.84 48.58 -4.42
CA TRP A 663 18.48 48.74 -3.12
C TRP A 663 17.59 49.49 -2.11
N PRO A 664 17.81 49.30 -0.80
CA PRO A 664 17.10 50.04 0.24
C PRO A 664 17.22 51.56 0.07
N ASN A 665 16.10 52.27 0.11
CA ASN A 665 15.99 53.72 -0.11
C ASN A 665 16.30 54.21 -1.53
N GLU A 666 16.44 53.30 -2.50
CA GLU A 666 16.55 53.64 -3.91
C GLU A 666 15.24 53.37 -4.64
N GLU A 667 14.94 54.20 -5.63
CA GLU A 667 13.76 54.03 -6.48
C GLU A 667 14.09 53.30 -7.79
N GLU A 668 15.36 53.33 -8.22
CA GLU A 668 15.83 52.72 -9.46
C GLU A 668 16.12 51.22 -9.31
N TRP A 669 15.78 50.46 -10.35
CA TRP A 669 16.06 49.03 -10.44
C TRP A 669 17.34 48.79 -11.25
N GLU A 670 18.29 48.09 -10.66
CA GLU A 670 19.46 47.53 -11.33
C GLU A 670 19.09 46.20 -12.01
N THR A 671 19.68 45.94 -13.17
CA THR A 671 19.51 44.67 -13.90
C THR A 671 20.80 43.86 -13.81
N ASN A 672 20.70 42.64 -13.28
CA ASN A 672 21.84 41.74 -13.12
C ASN A 672 21.89 40.73 -14.27
N GLY A 673 22.81 40.94 -15.21
CA GLY A 673 23.09 40.03 -16.31
C GLY A 673 23.51 40.76 -17.58
N PRO A 674 24.09 40.07 -18.58
CA PRO A 674 24.25 40.65 -19.91
C PRO A 674 22.87 41.05 -20.45
N SER A 675 22.76 42.21 -21.09
CA SER A 675 21.56 42.65 -21.79
C SER A 675 21.18 41.58 -22.83
N SER A 676 20.28 40.68 -22.44
CA SER A 676 19.91 39.53 -23.26
C SER A 676 18.76 39.97 -24.14
N GLU A 677 18.90 39.82 -25.46
CA GLU A 677 17.77 39.97 -26.36
C GLU A 677 16.76 38.86 -26.04
N PHE A 678 15.55 39.23 -25.60
CA PHE A 678 14.50 38.29 -25.23
C PHE A 678 13.74 37.71 -26.46
N GLY A 679 14.36 37.71 -27.64
CA GLY A 679 13.73 37.22 -28.88
C GLY A 679 13.31 35.75 -28.83
N TRP A 680 13.95 34.96 -27.96
CA TRP A 680 13.54 33.58 -27.69
C TRP A 680 12.11 33.49 -27.12
N MET A 681 11.61 34.53 -26.43
CA MET A 681 10.25 34.54 -25.88
C MET A 681 9.19 34.46 -26.99
N ASP A 682 9.44 35.07 -28.14
CA ASP A 682 8.52 35.03 -29.29
C ASP A 682 8.42 33.61 -29.89
N THR A 683 9.42 32.77 -29.65
CA THR A 683 9.41 31.35 -30.02
C THR A 683 8.71 30.48 -28.97
N VAL A 684 8.91 30.79 -27.68
CA VAL A 684 8.36 30.01 -26.55
C VAL A 684 6.87 30.26 -26.32
N GLU A 685 6.43 31.51 -26.40
CA GLU A 685 5.06 31.89 -26.06
C GLU A 685 4.00 31.14 -26.90
N PRO A 686 4.15 30.98 -28.23
CA PRO A 686 3.21 30.17 -29.03
C PRO A 686 3.17 28.70 -28.61
N ILE A 687 4.32 28.12 -28.26
CA ILE A 687 4.40 26.72 -27.78
C ILE A 687 3.65 26.60 -26.45
N MET A 688 3.95 27.46 -25.47
CA MET A 688 3.23 27.45 -24.19
C MET A 688 1.73 27.70 -24.36
N LYS A 689 1.31 28.55 -25.32
CA LYS A 689 -0.12 28.78 -25.64
C LYS A 689 -0.82 27.52 -26.11
N LEU A 690 -0.19 26.73 -26.98
CA LEU A 690 -0.74 25.45 -27.42
C LEU A 690 -1.07 24.54 -26.23
N TYR A 691 -0.12 24.37 -25.30
CA TYR A 691 -0.33 23.56 -24.12
C TYR A 691 -1.32 24.20 -23.14
N ALA A 692 -1.34 25.53 -23.02
CA ALA A 692 -2.29 26.23 -22.16
C ALA A 692 -3.73 26.08 -22.66
N GLU A 693 -3.96 26.17 -23.97
CA GLU A 693 -5.26 25.93 -24.61
C GLU A 693 -5.71 24.46 -24.47
N ALA A 694 -4.76 23.52 -24.53
CA ALA A 694 -5.03 22.09 -24.38
C ALA A 694 -5.22 21.65 -22.92
N THR A 695 -4.85 22.47 -21.94
CA THR A 695 -4.81 22.08 -20.51
C THR A 695 -5.64 23.02 -19.66
N ASP A 696 -6.87 22.61 -19.36
CA ASP A 696 -7.76 23.37 -18.47
C ASP A 696 -7.13 23.57 -17.08
N GLY A 697 -7.37 24.74 -16.47
CA GLY A 697 -6.74 25.13 -15.20
C GLY A 697 -5.25 25.49 -15.30
N SER A 698 -4.70 25.59 -16.52
CA SER A 698 -3.34 26.09 -16.75
C SER A 698 -3.32 27.53 -17.28
N GLY A 699 -2.18 28.20 -17.16
CA GLY A 699 -2.03 29.57 -17.63
C GLY A 699 -0.58 29.98 -17.80
N ILE A 700 -0.36 31.03 -18.59
CA ILE A 700 0.98 31.56 -18.87
C ILE A 700 1.16 32.88 -18.11
N GLU A 701 2.23 32.97 -17.34
CA GLU A 701 2.72 34.20 -16.74
C GLU A 701 3.92 34.69 -17.56
N ARG A 702 3.71 35.79 -18.29
CA ARG A 702 4.79 36.49 -19.00
C ARG A 702 5.44 37.50 -18.05
N LYS A 703 6.70 37.23 -17.70
CA LYS A 703 7.55 38.13 -16.93
C LYS A 703 8.45 38.92 -17.88
N GLU A 704 9.26 39.84 -17.36
CA GLU A 704 10.15 40.63 -18.22
C GLU A 704 11.35 39.81 -18.70
N SER A 705 11.86 38.88 -17.87
CA SER A 705 13.01 38.03 -18.19
C SER A 705 12.68 36.54 -18.36
N ALA A 706 11.44 36.12 -18.08
CA ALA A 706 11.04 34.72 -18.11
C ALA A 706 9.61 34.49 -18.59
N LEU A 707 9.33 33.29 -19.10
CA LEU A 707 7.98 32.79 -19.37
C LEU A 707 7.73 31.58 -18.47
N VAL A 708 6.61 31.60 -17.75
CA VAL A 708 6.23 30.52 -16.84
C VAL A 708 4.86 30.00 -17.21
N TRP A 709 4.77 28.71 -17.49
CA TRP A 709 3.51 27.99 -17.59
C TRP A 709 3.17 27.37 -16.24
N HIS A 710 1.98 27.69 -15.72
CA HIS A 710 1.45 27.21 -14.45
C HIS A 710 0.36 26.19 -14.71
N TYR A 711 0.36 25.09 -13.97
CA TYR A 711 -0.70 24.06 -14.05
C TYR A 711 -1.22 23.63 -12.67
N ASN A 712 -1.10 24.52 -11.68
CA ASN A 712 -1.53 24.27 -10.30
C ASN A 712 -3.02 23.89 -10.18
N ASP A 713 -3.86 24.48 -11.02
CA ASP A 713 -5.31 24.28 -11.00
C ASP A 713 -5.77 23.25 -12.05
N ALA A 714 -4.83 22.64 -12.80
CA ALA A 714 -5.13 21.59 -13.76
C ALA A 714 -5.32 20.22 -13.08
N ASP A 715 -5.88 19.25 -13.81
CA ASP A 715 -5.87 17.86 -13.33
C ASP A 715 -4.42 17.41 -13.06
N PRO A 716 -4.09 16.90 -11.85
CA PRO A 716 -2.69 16.64 -11.48
C PRO A 716 -1.96 15.67 -12.38
N VAL A 717 -2.67 14.67 -12.93
CA VAL A 717 -2.05 13.65 -13.80
C VAL A 717 -1.89 14.22 -15.21
N PHE A 718 -2.93 14.86 -15.73
CA PHE A 718 -2.89 15.44 -17.07
C PHE A 718 -1.94 16.64 -17.15
N GLY A 719 -2.03 17.57 -16.20
CA GLY A 719 -1.14 18.74 -16.10
C GLY A 719 0.33 18.35 -15.98
N TYR A 720 0.66 17.32 -15.18
CA TYR A 720 2.02 16.78 -15.11
C TYR A 720 2.47 16.15 -16.43
N SER A 721 1.59 15.41 -17.12
CA SER A 721 1.91 14.84 -18.45
C SER A 721 2.20 15.94 -19.47
N GLN A 722 1.36 16.98 -19.49
CA GLN A 722 1.51 18.14 -20.37
C GLN A 722 2.79 18.93 -20.04
N ALA A 723 3.12 19.10 -18.76
CA ALA A 723 4.39 19.71 -18.32
C ALA A 723 5.60 18.95 -18.85
N LYS A 724 5.59 17.62 -18.76
CA LYS A 724 6.71 16.78 -19.21
C LYS A 724 6.89 16.86 -20.72
N GLU A 725 5.80 16.78 -21.47
CA GLU A 725 5.84 16.91 -22.93
C GLU A 725 6.30 18.32 -23.35
N MET A 726 5.77 19.37 -22.70
CA MET A 726 6.20 20.75 -22.93
C MET A 726 7.68 20.93 -22.62
N LEU A 727 8.18 20.36 -21.53
CA LEU A 727 9.59 20.41 -21.16
C LEU A 727 10.47 19.84 -22.27
N GLU A 728 10.18 18.61 -22.72
CA GLU A 728 10.92 17.94 -23.79
C GLU A 728 10.84 18.72 -25.11
N HIS A 729 9.67 19.29 -25.45
CA HIS A 729 9.45 20.10 -26.64
C HIS A 729 10.28 21.40 -26.59
N LEU A 730 10.20 22.14 -25.48
CA LEU A 730 10.93 23.40 -25.30
C LEU A 730 12.44 23.18 -25.23
N GLU A 731 12.92 22.12 -24.56
CA GLU A 731 14.35 21.75 -24.53
C GLU A 731 14.87 21.44 -25.94
N SER A 732 14.08 20.76 -26.76
CA SER A 732 14.44 20.47 -28.15
C SER A 732 14.47 21.74 -29.02
N VAL A 733 13.52 22.65 -28.87
CA VAL A 733 13.42 23.88 -29.68
C VAL A 733 14.50 24.89 -29.29
N LEU A 734 14.81 24.98 -27.99
CA LEU A 734 15.72 25.99 -27.43
C LEU A 734 17.16 25.49 -27.23
N ALA A 735 17.52 24.32 -27.79
CA ALA A 735 18.82 23.68 -27.55
C ALA A 735 20.05 24.57 -27.86
N ASN A 736 19.90 25.56 -28.74
CA ASN A 736 20.97 26.49 -29.14
C ASN A 736 20.80 27.92 -28.60
N GLU A 737 19.75 28.18 -27.84
CA GLU A 737 19.47 29.49 -27.25
C GLU A 737 20.14 29.60 -25.87
N PRO A 738 20.55 30.79 -25.41
CA PRO A 738 21.20 31.00 -24.11
C PRO A 738 20.20 30.97 -22.92
N VAL A 739 19.25 30.03 -22.95
CA VAL A 739 18.16 29.88 -21.99
C VAL A 739 18.14 28.49 -21.38
N ALA A 740 17.54 28.38 -20.20
CA ALA A 740 17.29 27.12 -19.53
C ALA A 740 15.78 26.92 -19.40
N VAL A 741 15.31 25.74 -19.80
CA VAL A 741 13.97 25.24 -19.50
C VAL A 741 14.05 24.45 -18.21
N LYS A 742 13.19 24.77 -17.23
CA LYS A 742 13.17 24.10 -15.94
C LYS A 742 11.74 23.72 -15.56
N SER A 743 11.58 22.48 -15.12
CA SER A 743 10.37 22.04 -14.42
C SER A 743 10.50 22.36 -12.93
N GLY A 744 9.46 22.96 -12.36
CA GLY A 744 9.29 23.14 -10.92
C GLY A 744 8.04 22.43 -10.42
N GLN A 745 7.68 22.66 -9.16
CA GLN A 745 6.42 22.15 -8.62
C GLN A 745 5.25 22.85 -9.32
N SER A 746 4.51 22.10 -10.13
CA SER A 746 3.35 22.60 -10.88
C SER A 746 3.63 23.75 -11.85
N ILE A 747 4.88 23.88 -12.33
CA ILE A 747 5.30 24.88 -13.31
C ILE A 747 6.32 24.36 -14.33
N VAL A 748 6.34 24.96 -15.52
CA VAL A 748 7.45 24.91 -16.48
C VAL A 748 7.91 26.34 -16.75
N GLU A 749 9.18 26.65 -16.45
CA GLU A 749 9.77 27.99 -16.58
C GLU A 749 10.89 27.99 -17.62
N VAL A 750 10.87 28.96 -18.53
CA VAL A 750 11.99 29.28 -19.42
C VAL A 750 12.61 30.60 -18.98
N LYS A 751 13.92 30.61 -18.74
CA LYS A 751 14.67 31.81 -18.30
C LYS A 751 16.13 31.80 -18.79
N PRO A 752 16.83 32.95 -18.82
CA PRO A 752 18.24 33.03 -19.21
C PRO A 752 19.17 32.18 -18.34
N GLN A 753 20.16 31.54 -18.97
CA GLN A 753 21.09 30.62 -18.31
C GLN A 753 21.98 31.29 -17.24
N ALA A 754 22.16 32.62 -17.32
CA ALA A 754 23.04 33.41 -16.44
C ALA A 754 22.45 33.77 -15.06
N THR A 755 21.17 33.47 -14.79
CA THR A 755 20.60 33.68 -13.46
C THR A 755 20.94 32.50 -12.55
N SER A 756 22.08 32.59 -11.85
CA SER A 756 22.30 31.80 -10.64
C SER A 756 21.16 32.11 -9.67
N THR A 757 20.17 31.23 -9.64
CA THR A 757 19.05 31.33 -8.72
C THR A 757 19.61 31.23 -7.31
N PHE A 758 19.52 32.29 -6.51
CA PHE A 758 19.85 32.27 -5.10
C PHE A 758 18.82 31.39 -4.36
N TYR A 759 18.89 30.07 -4.54
CA TYR A 759 18.22 29.12 -3.66
C TYR A 759 19.00 29.10 -2.34
N TYR A 760 18.74 30.08 -1.47
CA TYR A 760 19.04 29.89 -0.06
C TYR A 760 17.97 28.96 0.49
N TYR A 761 18.33 27.68 0.65
CA TYR A 761 17.60 26.80 1.58
C TYR A 761 17.74 27.44 2.97
N VAL A 762 16.65 28.02 3.49
CA VAL A 762 16.53 28.39 4.91
C VAL A 762 15.91 27.22 5.66
#